data_AF-A0A383WBY1-F1
#
_entry.id   AF-A0A383WBY1-F1
#
_cell.length_a   1.000
_cell.length_b   1.000
_cell.length_c   1.000
_cell.angle_alpha   90.00
_cell.angle_beta   90.00
_cell.angle_gamma   90.00
#
_symmetry.space_group_name_H-M   'P 1'
#
loop_
_entity.id
_entity.type
_entity.pdbx_description
1 polymer ?
#
loop_
_entity_poly.entity_id
_entity_poly.type
_entity_poly.pdbx_seq_one_letter_code
_entity_poly.pdbx_strand_id
1 'polypeptide(L)'
;MPAATLTRLVCCLEFGLPQHLAALCGLTALRSLHVLDLECDGAELKGLLHCCSSVLRPMSALQQLTALKLDAVLPQQLAHMHPPQLRRREVIICRDPGDDLEEQQQQQLREAVQAPTQQMQLGHLTSLTYLECSGSTLLPSDELPTSLLAVKLSYDCEEHSCRGAACSMQPLLKLSLLEQLEMAFEDQLPAVEELRRLASLQHLRELSCTDICAGAKLAAAIDQAWGVLPLTCLEVTGSTCGGVTPCTVMSAAALHELSVMTLLESFTLSINKHLGQQGKAFILFEATFAQLAPVLTADLATAEQAGEWVQQQEQQVETSGDGPPGAAGISSVSNVVFRGKTVFRNNTWGALYVASPVTVSFLGALDVIGNTKGPGNEEDNKRRKLQGPITAAAAAAAAAVRAAAMPATIARPAAVAGPVYGAGLIASGGAHLVFAGATTFRGNIGYGGCGINLEGATATSLPGSYVQFIANGANNDTDGYGSGIRAVASSAVVFGGRVLLADNWVDSGAGGAAFLQSSSLVFNDTATIRNNRVRVGATLVHCLRKLARQLPAWQRLRDMACSSSSGSSNSNSSSSKIMLNEWGGGGAIYAEDASNVTHKGPALYADNSANNTAGGAVAMYGRFIGAECPALAAARSRFAASKFVTFQANAADTGGALYLSFAEALFAGGAQFVANAARDGTSAAAGGAVYSSTGTILKVRGAASFLDYTSSTGGAVQLASTAANCNWKPAATLEFTPDSSSCWMGNTAAQATAGAALQLDGSSIVNFTLPGQHNFGSNWAGAAGQQLESDIRVMRPQGVFYCGARARGVGRYSIAGNVCAVSCTGRSCPCPTGQVFSASKCSCQKQQ
;
A
#
# COMPACT_ATOMS: atom_id res chain seq x y z
N MET A 1 0.25 37.43 25.51
CA MET A 1 -0.41 36.62 26.56
C MET A 1 0.05 37.11 27.92
N PRO A 2 -0.78 37.08 28.98
CA PRO A 2 -0.30 37.39 30.32
C PRO A 2 0.80 36.40 30.71
N ALA A 3 1.97 36.89 31.11
CA ALA A 3 3.11 36.05 31.51
C ALA A 3 2.75 35.05 32.62
N ALA A 4 1.79 35.41 33.48
CA ALA A 4 1.36 34.62 34.62
C ALA A 4 0.58 33.33 34.28
N THR A 5 0.08 33.15 33.04
CA THR A 5 -0.76 31.99 32.68
C THR A 5 -0.05 30.97 31.80
N LEU A 6 1.12 31.30 31.26
CA LEU A 6 1.80 30.44 30.30
C LEU A 6 2.61 29.35 31.02
N THR A 7 2.12 28.11 30.98
CA THR A 7 2.75 26.97 31.66
C THR A 7 3.58 26.09 30.72
N ARG A 8 3.40 26.22 29.40
CA ARG A 8 4.17 25.49 28.38
C ARG A 8 4.55 26.41 27.23
N LEU A 9 5.81 26.35 26.80
CA LEU A 9 6.33 27.12 25.67
C LEU A 9 7.23 26.24 24.80
N VAL A 10 7.00 26.32 23.49
CA VAL A 10 7.90 25.80 22.45
C VAL A 10 8.33 27.00 21.61
N CYS A 11 9.62 27.28 21.49
CA CYS A 11 10.12 28.45 20.77
C CYS A 11 11.54 28.25 20.26
N CYS A 12 11.93 28.99 19.22
CA CYS A 12 13.34 29.21 18.89
C CYS A 12 13.84 30.41 19.71
N LEU A 13 15.06 30.32 20.27
CA LEU A 13 15.64 31.40 21.06
C LEU A 13 17.01 31.78 20.53
N GLU A 14 17.18 33.06 20.19
CA GLU A 14 18.50 33.61 19.86
C GLU A 14 19.24 34.01 21.15
N PHE A 15 20.11 33.12 21.65
CA PHE A 15 20.83 33.31 22.91
C PHE A 15 21.86 34.44 22.89
N GLY A 16 22.26 34.90 21.70
CA GLY A 16 23.10 36.09 21.51
C GLY A 16 22.41 37.41 21.89
N LEU A 17 21.09 37.41 22.07
CA LEU A 17 20.29 38.58 22.43
C LEU A 17 19.76 38.45 23.88
N PRO A 18 20.39 39.10 24.87
CA PRO A 18 20.01 38.97 26.30
C PRO A 18 18.54 39.28 26.59
N GLN A 19 17.92 40.15 25.79
CA GLN A 19 16.50 40.52 25.89
C GLN A 19 15.54 39.34 25.68
N HIS A 20 15.88 38.39 24.80
CA HIS A 20 15.06 37.20 24.57
C HIS A 20 15.06 36.28 25.79
N LEU A 21 16.25 36.07 26.36
CA LEU A 21 16.40 35.29 27.58
C LEU A 21 15.75 35.97 28.80
N ALA A 22 15.86 37.30 28.91
CA ALA A 22 15.19 38.06 29.96
C ALA A 22 13.66 37.96 29.85
N ALA A 23 13.11 38.08 28.64
CA ALA A 23 11.68 37.90 28.40
C ALA A 23 11.20 36.49 28.76
N LEU A 24 11.99 35.46 28.40
CA LEU A 24 11.72 34.07 28.77
C LEU A 24 11.73 33.89 30.30
N CYS A 25 12.71 34.45 30.99
CA CYS A 25 12.83 34.35 32.45
C CYS A 25 11.71 35.11 33.20
N GLY A 26 11.03 36.06 32.55
CA GLY A 26 9.83 36.70 33.07
C GLY A 26 8.59 35.79 33.13
N LEU A 27 8.62 34.63 32.48
CA LEU A 27 7.54 33.64 32.46
C LEU A 27 7.61 32.74 33.70
N THR A 28 7.42 33.31 34.89
CA THR A 28 7.62 32.60 36.18
C THR A 28 6.66 31.43 36.42
N ALA A 29 5.53 31.37 35.70
CA ALA A 29 4.56 30.27 35.75
C ALA A 29 4.93 29.08 34.83
N LEU A 30 6.03 29.19 34.08
CA LEU A 30 6.40 28.20 33.07
C LEU A 30 6.84 26.88 33.73
N ARG A 31 6.20 25.78 33.32
CA ARG A 31 6.45 24.42 33.81
C ARG A 31 7.15 23.53 32.79
N SER A 32 6.96 23.82 31.50
CA SER A 32 7.57 23.09 30.40
C SER A 32 8.11 24.07 29.35
N LEU A 33 9.40 23.94 29.03
CA LEU A 33 10.07 24.74 28.02
C LEU A 33 10.76 23.82 27.01
N HIS A 34 10.52 24.03 25.73
CA HIS A 34 11.24 23.39 24.63
C HIS A 34 11.83 24.48 23.74
N VAL A 35 13.15 24.57 23.73
CA VAL A 35 13.88 25.48 22.85
C VAL A 35 14.32 24.69 21.63
N LEU A 36 13.75 25.04 20.47
CA LEU A 36 14.09 24.45 19.17
C LEU A 36 15.36 25.09 18.61
N ASP A 37 16.14 24.31 17.90
CA ASP A 37 17.30 24.75 17.14
C ASP A 37 16.86 25.68 16.02
N LEU A 38 17.71 26.66 15.73
CA LEU A 38 17.55 27.54 14.58
C LEU A 38 18.23 26.84 13.39
N GLU A 39 17.59 25.81 12.83
CA GLU A 39 17.97 25.27 11.51
C GLU A 39 17.76 26.39 10.46
N CYS A 40 18.79 27.18 10.23
CA CYS A 40 18.77 28.23 9.22
C CYS A 40 19.51 27.75 7.97
N ASP A 41 18.78 27.64 6.87
CA ASP A 41 19.31 27.43 5.52
C ASP A 41 20.40 28.48 5.18
N GLY A 42 21.66 28.16 5.48
CA GLY A 42 22.84 28.80 4.90
C GLY A 42 23.31 30.15 5.48
N ALA A 43 22.80 30.60 6.62
CA ALA A 43 23.34 31.78 7.33
C ALA A 43 23.90 31.37 8.69
N GLU A 44 25.18 31.71 8.96
CA GLU A 44 25.93 31.46 10.20
C GLU A 44 25.30 32.14 11.44
N LEU A 45 24.09 31.76 11.82
CA LEU A 45 23.53 32.11 13.11
C LEU A 45 24.27 31.30 14.18
N LYS A 46 24.99 32.02 15.04
CA LYS A 46 25.71 31.46 16.18
C LYS A 46 24.71 30.86 17.16
N GLY A 47 24.49 29.55 17.05
CA GLY A 47 23.66 28.79 17.97
C GLY A 47 24.16 28.83 19.42
N LEU A 48 23.45 28.12 20.31
CA LEU A 48 23.75 28.07 21.74
C LEU A 48 25.20 27.60 22.03
N LEU A 49 25.78 26.77 21.16
CA LEU A 49 27.18 26.32 21.24
C LEU A 49 28.22 27.44 21.24
N HIS A 50 27.95 28.57 20.59
CA HIS A 50 28.88 29.70 20.51
C HIS A 50 28.71 30.73 21.63
N CYS A 51 27.78 30.50 22.56
CA CYS A 51 27.52 31.40 23.67
C CYS A 51 28.43 31.08 24.88
N CYS A 52 28.65 32.07 25.75
CA CYS A 52 29.44 31.88 26.98
C CYS A 52 28.85 30.78 27.88
N SER A 53 29.69 30.13 28.69
CA SER A 53 29.24 29.08 29.62
C SER A 53 28.13 29.57 30.55
N SER A 54 28.11 30.82 30.97
CA SER A 54 27.06 31.33 31.86
C SER A 54 25.73 31.67 31.17
N VAL A 55 25.56 31.44 29.86
CA VAL A 55 24.39 31.92 29.10
C VAL A 55 23.06 31.36 29.62
N LEU A 56 23.03 30.14 30.15
CA LEU A 56 21.81 29.52 30.67
C LEU A 56 21.52 29.90 32.14
N ARG A 57 22.45 30.60 32.83
CA ARG A 57 22.30 30.97 34.24
C ARG A 57 20.98 31.67 34.57
N PRO A 58 20.49 32.65 33.75
CA PRO A 58 19.22 33.34 34.02
C PRO A 58 18.01 32.42 34.09
N MET A 59 18.02 31.27 33.40
CA MET A 59 16.91 30.30 33.44
C MET A 59 16.67 29.71 34.82
N SER A 60 17.62 29.85 35.75
CA SER A 60 17.43 29.51 37.17
C SER A 60 16.31 30.34 37.83
N ALA A 61 15.89 31.46 37.24
CA ALA A 61 14.73 32.23 37.69
C ALA A 61 13.38 31.51 37.46
N LEU A 62 13.34 30.49 36.59
CA LEU A 62 12.14 29.71 36.29
C LEU A 62 11.88 28.64 37.38
N GLN A 63 11.48 29.10 38.56
CA GLN A 63 11.33 28.28 39.77
C GLN A 63 10.28 27.15 39.66
N GLN A 64 9.32 27.29 38.74
CA GLN A 64 8.25 26.31 38.50
C GLN A 64 8.58 25.34 37.35
N LEU A 65 9.78 25.46 36.73
CA LEU A 65 10.14 24.67 35.57
C LEU A 65 10.37 23.21 35.97
N THR A 66 9.54 22.32 35.44
CA THR A 66 9.57 20.87 35.70
C THR A 66 10.10 20.06 34.52
N ALA A 67 9.97 20.57 33.30
CA ALA A 67 10.43 19.94 32.07
C ALA A 67 11.20 20.94 31.20
N LEU A 68 12.41 20.58 30.79
CA LEU A 68 13.25 21.41 29.93
C LEU A 68 13.81 20.57 28.78
N LYS A 69 13.54 21.00 27.54
CA LYS A 69 14.21 20.51 26.34
C LYS A 69 15.07 21.61 25.71
N LEU A 70 16.35 21.34 25.56
CA LEU A 70 17.30 22.16 24.84
C LEU A 70 17.92 21.30 23.74
N ASP A 71 18.17 21.87 22.57
CA ASP A 71 19.00 21.20 21.56
C ASP A 71 20.48 21.31 21.93
N ALA A 72 21.37 21.58 20.98
CA ALA A 72 22.83 21.53 21.16
C ALA A 72 23.36 22.50 22.25
N VAL A 73 23.96 21.96 23.32
CA VAL A 73 24.55 22.73 24.44
C VAL A 73 25.91 22.20 24.85
N LEU A 74 26.75 23.07 25.43
CA LEU A 74 28.01 22.67 26.03
C LEU A 74 27.82 22.23 27.51
N PRO A 75 28.57 21.23 28.04
CA PRO A 75 28.43 20.77 29.43
C PRO A 75 28.53 21.89 30.48
N GLN A 76 29.42 22.86 30.27
CA GLN A 76 29.67 23.99 31.17
C GLN A 76 28.46 24.94 31.21
N GLN A 77 27.68 25.00 30.13
CA GLN A 77 26.45 25.79 30.11
C GLN A 77 25.39 25.22 31.04
N LEU A 78 25.40 23.91 31.24
CA LEU A 78 24.45 23.20 32.09
C LEU A 78 24.78 23.32 33.57
N ALA A 79 26.07 23.42 33.92
CA ALA A 79 26.55 23.54 35.30
C ALA A 79 25.99 24.79 36.00
N HIS A 80 25.70 25.86 35.24
CA HIS A 80 25.21 27.11 35.82
C HIS A 80 23.69 27.18 36.03
N MET A 81 22.94 26.17 35.59
CA MET A 81 21.48 26.17 35.65
C MET A 81 20.99 25.44 36.91
N HIS A 82 20.20 26.14 37.75
CA HIS A 82 19.74 25.65 39.06
C HIS A 82 18.20 25.74 39.27
N PRO A 83 17.35 25.20 38.39
CA PRO A 83 15.91 25.13 38.61
C PRO A 83 15.58 24.06 39.67
N PRO A 84 15.09 24.44 40.87
CA PRO A 84 14.94 23.51 41.99
C PRO A 84 13.85 22.44 41.77
N GLN A 85 12.91 22.68 40.85
CA GLN A 85 11.80 21.77 40.58
C GLN A 85 11.97 20.96 39.27
N LEU A 86 13.13 21.03 38.61
CA LEU A 86 13.32 20.35 37.33
C LEU A 86 13.33 18.83 37.53
N ARG A 87 12.36 18.14 36.93
CA ARG A 87 12.18 16.69 37.02
C ARG A 87 12.56 15.97 35.74
N ARG A 88 12.27 16.56 34.58
CA ARG A 88 12.55 16.00 33.26
C ARG A 88 13.44 16.92 32.47
N ARG A 89 14.50 16.37 31.89
CA ARG A 89 15.43 17.12 31.07
C ARG A 89 15.81 16.34 29.83
N GLU A 90 15.69 16.99 28.67
CA GLU A 90 16.08 16.47 27.35
C GLU A 90 17.09 17.45 26.76
N VAL A 91 18.30 16.99 26.48
CA VAL A 91 19.40 17.85 26.05
C VAL A 91 20.25 17.16 25.00
N ILE A 92 20.62 17.88 23.93
CA ILE A 92 21.69 17.44 23.03
C ILE A 92 22.99 18.07 23.54
N ILE A 93 23.91 17.26 24.05
CA ILE A 93 25.18 17.73 24.60
C ILE A 93 26.23 17.62 23.49
N CYS A 94 26.78 18.75 23.10
CA CYS A 94 27.92 18.80 22.20
C CYS A 94 29.15 19.08 23.03
N ARG A 95 30.18 18.26 22.88
CA ARG A 95 31.52 18.64 23.32
C ARG A 95 32.26 19.20 22.12
N ASP A 96 32.89 20.34 22.33
CA ASP A 96 33.78 20.91 21.33
C ASP A 96 34.84 19.85 20.99
N PRO A 97 34.93 19.41 19.73
CA PRO A 97 36.00 18.52 19.30
C PRO A 97 37.28 19.33 19.30
N GLY A 98 37.90 19.46 20.47
CA GLY A 98 39.14 20.19 20.61
C GLY A 98 40.17 19.69 19.61
N ASP A 99 40.88 20.63 18.99
CA ASP A 99 42.04 20.37 18.14
C ASP A 99 42.91 19.27 18.79
N ASP A 100 43.08 18.17 18.05
CA ASP A 100 43.89 16.98 18.34
C ASP A 100 43.98 16.51 19.81
N LEU A 101 43.32 15.37 20.09
CA LEU A 101 43.41 14.62 21.35
C LEU A 101 44.87 14.36 21.82
N GLU A 102 45.84 14.37 20.89
CA GLU A 102 47.28 14.28 21.17
C GLU A 102 47.88 15.57 21.78
N GLU A 103 47.45 16.76 21.33
CA GLU A 103 47.83 18.03 21.96
C GLU A 103 47.16 18.16 23.33
N GLN A 104 45.90 17.73 23.50
CA GLN A 104 45.28 17.71 24.82
C GLN A 104 45.92 16.70 25.80
N GLN A 105 46.37 15.52 25.36
CA GLN A 105 47.12 14.62 26.24
C GLN A 105 48.52 15.17 26.58
N GLN A 106 49.20 15.85 25.66
CA GLN A 106 50.47 16.54 25.96
C GLN A 106 50.27 17.80 26.83
N GLN A 107 49.14 18.50 26.71
CA GLN A 107 48.78 19.66 27.52
C GLN A 107 48.30 19.23 28.91
N GLN A 108 47.58 18.11 29.05
CA GLN A 108 47.23 17.52 30.36
C GLN A 108 48.46 17.07 31.15
N LEU A 109 49.54 16.66 30.47
CA LEU A 109 50.84 16.43 31.12
C LEU A 109 51.57 17.73 31.50
N ARG A 110 51.26 18.87 30.87
CA ARG A 110 51.86 20.19 31.17
C ARG A 110 51.05 21.06 32.13
N GLU A 111 49.74 20.84 32.26
CA GLU A 111 48.81 21.66 33.05
C GLU A 111 48.05 20.83 34.10
N ALA A 112 48.77 20.04 34.90
CA ALA A 112 48.19 19.27 36.00
C ALA A 112 47.65 20.11 37.19
N VAL A 113 47.47 21.43 37.04
CA VAL A 113 47.10 22.32 38.16
C VAL A 113 45.81 23.10 37.95
N GLN A 114 45.27 23.35 36.75
CA GLN A 114 44.07 24.21 36.66
C GLN A 114 43.35 24.20 35.29
N ALA A 115 42.52 23.18 35.01
CA ALA A 115 41.36 23.34 34.10
C ALA A 115 40.35 22.17 34.23
N PRO A 116 39.25 22.33 34.99
CA PRO A 116 38.14 21.36 35.02
C PRO A 116 37.13 21.65 33.89
N THR A 117 37.60 21.89 32.67
CA THR A 117 36.81 22.67 31.71
C THR A 117 35.78 21.89 30.92
N GLN A 118 35.66 20.55 30.97
CA GLN A 118 34.68 19.82 30.13
C GLN A 118 33.77 18.83 30.89
N GLN A 119 33.83 18.80 32.22
CA GLN A 119 33.00 17.90 33.04
C GLN A 119 31.53 18.34 33.03
N MET A 120 30.63 17.39 32.83
CA MET A 120 29.21 17.58 32.99
C MET A 120 28.85 17.52 34.48
N GLN A 121 28.58 18.68 35.08
CA GLN A 121 28.20 18.79 36.50
C GLN A 121 26.69 18.98 36.60
N LEU A 122 25.95 17.89 36.74
CA LEU A 122 24.49 17.87 36.95
C LEU A 122 24.09 17.39 38.34
N GLY A 123 25.06 16.98 39.17
CA GLY A 123 24.82 16.43 40.51
C GLY A 123 24.01 17.35 41.43
N HIS A 124 24.05 18.67 41.20
CA HIS A 124 23.26 19.65 41.95
C HIS A 124 21.76 19.65 41.63
N LEU A 125 21.33 19.00 40.55
CA LEU A 125 19.93 18.90 40.14
C LEU A 125 19.24 17.70 40.81
N THR A 126 19.16 17.71 42.13
CA THR A 126 18.68 16.59 42.95
C THR A 126 17.19 16.25 42.79
N SER A 127 16.42 17.08 42.07
CA SER A 127 15.01 16.82 41.72
C SER A 127 14.86 16.11 40.37
N LEU A 128 15.94 15.94 39.61
CA LEU A 128 15.91 15.40 38.26
C LEU A 128 15.71 13.89 38.30
N THR A 129 14.62 13.42 37.69
CA THR A 129 14.23 11.99 37.64
C THR A 129 14.39 11.39 36.25
N TYR A 130 14.40 12.21 35.19
CA TYR A 130 14.58 11.78 33.80
C TYR A 130 15.63 12.64 33.10
N LEU A 131 16.60 12.01 32.45
CA LEU A 131 17.63 12.65 31.63
C LEU A 131 17.75 11.96 30.27
N GLU A 132 17.54 12.71 29.20
CA GLU A 132 17.90 12.31 27.84
C GLU A 132 19.09 13.16 27.37
N CYS A 133 20.19 12.50 27.02
CA CYS A 133 21.39 13.10 26.46
C CYS A 133 21.69 12.50 25.09
N SER A 134 21.83 13.33 24.06
CA SER A 134 22.38 12.90 22.76
C SER A 134 23.65 13.66 22.37
N GLY A 135 24.50 13.06 21.53
CA GLY A 135 25.62 13.74 20.86
C GLY A 135 26.98 13.80 21.57
N SER A 136 27.10 13.39 22.85
CA SER A 136 28.40 13.34 23.54
C SER A 136 28.59 12.08 24.37
N THR A 137 29.79 11.51 24.37
CA THR A 137 30.23 10.42 25.27
C THR A 137 30.15 10.83 26.74
N LEU A 138 29.87 9.92 27.67
CA LEU A 138 30.04 10.23 29.11
C LEU A 138 31.52 10.11 29.51
N LEU A 139 32.03 11.07 30.28
CA LEU A 139 33.37 11.03 30.86
C LEU A 139 33.32 10.39 32.25
N PRO A 140 34.40 9.73 32.71
CA PRO A 140 34.48 9.18 34.07
C PRO A 140 34.27 10.23 35.16
N SER A 141 34.62 11.49 34.88
CA SER A 141 34.45 12.62 35.78
C SER A 141 33.03 13.16 35.80
N ASP A 142 32.16 12.87 34.82
CA ASP A 142 30.81 13.45 34.80
C ASP A 142 30.02 13.10 36.07
N GLU A 143 29.28 14.08 36.58
CA GLU A 143 28.48 13.98 37.80
C GLU A 143 27.00 14.06 37.44
N LEU A 144 26.32 12.92 37.53
CA LEU A 144 24.88 12.81 37.34
C LEU A 144 24.15 12.80 38.69
N PRO A 145 22.95 13.39 38.79
CA PRO A 145 22.19 13.40 40.03
C PRO A 145 21.69 12.00 40.40
N THR A 146 21.93 11.58 41.65
CA THR A 146 21.54 10.25 42.17
C THR A 146 20.03 10.02 42.27
N SER A 147 19.21 11.05 42.02
CA SER A 147 17.75 11.01 41.97
C SER A 147 17.18 10.49 40.65
N LEU A 148 18.02 10.25 39.64
CA LEU A 148 17.60 9.78 38.32
C LEU A 148 16.97 8.38 38.41
N LEU A 149 15.78 8.27 37.84
CA LEU A 149 15.03 7.02 37.67
C LEU A 149 15.12 6.50 36.23
N ALA A 150 15.26 7.41 35.26
CA ALA A 150 15.32 7.06 33.84
C ALA A 150 16.40 7.87 33.12
N VAL A 151 17.23 7.19 32.35
CA VAL A 151 18.32 7.79 31.56
C VAL A 151 18.28 7.25 30.14
N LYS A 152 18.30 8.16 29.15
CA LYS A 152 18.41 7.85 27.72
C LYS A 152 19.67 8.50 27.16
N LEU A 153 20.56 7.69 26.59
CA LEU A 153 21.84 8.12 26.05
C LEU A 153 21.89 7.74 24.57
N SER A 154 22.13 8.71 23.69
CA SER A 154 22.29 8.47 22.26
C SER A 154 23.61 9.06 21.78
N TYR A 155 24.54 8.20 21.43
CA TYR A 155 25.84 8.58 20.88
C TYR A 155 25.74 8.54 19.36
N ASP A 156 25.33 9.67 18.79
CA ASP A 156 25.31 9.95 17.35
C ASP A 156 26.66 10.58 16.96
N CYS A 157 27.39 9.94 16.06
CA CYS A 157 28.72 10.27 15.58
C CYS A 157 28.71 10.70 14.10
N GLU A 158 27.55 11.10 13.52
CA GLU A 158 27.50 11.50 12.11
C GLU A 158 28.47 12.67 11.81
N GLU A 159 28.73 13.55 12.78
CA GLU A 159 29.78 14.55 12.69
C GLU A 159 31.15 13.93 12.98
N HIS A 160 32.07 14.03 12.01
CA HIS A 160 33.41 13.40 11.95
C HIS A 160 34.38 13.68 13.11
N SER A 161 33.92 14.31 14.17
CA SER A 161 34.71 14.97 15.20
C SER A 161 34.84 14.16 16.51
N CYS A 162 34.00 13.13 16.72
CA CYS A 162 34.02 12.31 17.95
C CYS A 162 34.78 10.97 17.83
N ARG A 163 35.53 10.74 16.75
CA ARG A 163 36.28 9.49 16.55
C ARG A 163 37.46 9.36 17.54
N GLY A 164 37.24 8.73 18.70
CA GLY A 164 38.34 8.23 19.53
C GLY A 164 38.11 8.20 21.04
N ALA A 165 37.12 8.91 21.59
CA ALA A 165 36.90 8.94 23.03
C ALA A 165 36.05 7.74 23.50
N ALA A 166 36.65 6.86 24.31
CA ALA A 166 35.93 5.74 24.90
C ALA A 166 34.79 6.25 25.81
N CYS A 167 33.57 5.75 25.57
CA CYS A 167 32.43 6.03 26.43
C CYS A 167 32.62 5.40 27.81
N SER A 168 32.53 6.19 28.89
CA SER A 168 32.61 5.66 30.26
C SER A 168 31.24 5.54 30.91
N MET A 169 30.99 4.41 31.55
CA MET A 169 29.76 4.13 32.30
C MET A 169 29.85 4.55 33.77
N GLN A 170 31.03 4.97 34.27
CA GLN A 170 31.23 5.31 35.70
C GLN A 170 30.20 6.29 36.27
N PRO A 171 29.73 7.32 35.54
CA PRO A 171 28.69 8.23 36.06
C PRO A 171 27.37 7.51 36.33
N LEU A 172 27.00 6.53 35.50
CA LEU A 172 25.75 5.77 35.61
C LEU A 172 25.79 4.77 36.76
N LEU A 173 26.96 4.18 37.04
CA LEU A 173 27.13 3.22 38.13
C LEU A 173 26.89 3.82 39.52
N LYS A 174 26.86 5.15 39.64
CA LYS A 174 26.55 5.87 40.88
C LYS A 174 25.03 6.06 41.09
N LEU A 175 24.20 5.73 40.10
CA LEU A 175 22.74 5.97 40.10
C LEU A 175 21.98 4.78 40.69
N SER A 176 22.07 4.59 42.01
CA SER A 176 21.46 3.44 42.68
C SER A 176 19.93 3.34 42.55
N LEU A 177 19.23 4.43 42.19
CA LEU A 177 17.78 4.47 42.00
C LEU A 177 17.33 4.29 40.54
N LEU A 178 18.25 4.04 39.61
CA LEU A 178 17.92 3.96 38.18
C LEU A 178 17.03 2.75 37.89
N GLU A 179 15.85 2.99 37.31
CA GLU A 179 14.86 1.99 36.91
C GLU A 179 14.86 1.73 35.40
N GLN A 180 15.16 2.74 34.58
CA GLN A 180 15.15 2.67 33.13
C GLN A 180 16.47 3.20 32.54
N LEU A 181 17.09 2.43 31.65
CA LEU A 181 18.30 2.83 30.94
C LEU A 181 18.16 2.49 29.45
N GLU A 182 18.18 3.52 28.61
CA GLU A 182 18.24 3.39 27.15
C GLU A 182 19.60 3.91 26.67
N MET A 183 20.30 3.14 25.85
CA MET A 183 21.61 3.49 25.31
C MET A 183 21.67 3.16 23.83
N ALA A 184 22.08 4.11 22.99
CA ALA A 184 22.36 3.89 21.59
C ALA A 184 23.81 4.26 21.29
N PHE A 185 24.60 3.32 20.80
CA PHE A 185 26.02 3.46 20.47
C PHE A 185 26.22 3.36 18.97
N GLU A 186 26.89 4.33 18.36
CA GLU A 186 27.24 4.25 16.94
C GLU A 186 28.58 3.54 16.70
N ASP A 187 29.69 4.09 17.20
CA ASP A 187 31.04 3.63 16.83
C ASP A 187 31.82 2.90 17.94
N GLN A 188 31.71 3.34 19.19
CA GLN A 188 32.48 2.80 20.32
C GLN A 188 31.59 2.38 21.49
N LEU A 189 31.60 1.09 21.78
CA LEU A 189 31.03 0.54 23.00
C LEU A 189 31.93 0.84 24.22
N PRO A 190 31.35 1.05 25.41
CA PRO A 190 32.11 1.03 26.65
C PRO A 190 32.89 -0.28 26.82
N ALA A 191 33.95 -0.25 27.61
CA ALA A 191 34.70 -1.47 27.95
C ALA A 191 33.74 -2.51 28.57
N VAL A 192 33.91 -3.78 28.20
CA VAL A 192 33.05 -4.88 28.67
C VAL A 192 33.00 -4.95 30.19
N GLU A 193 34.12 -4.66 30.86
CA GLU A 193 34.24 -4.58 32.31
C GLU A 193 33.34 -3.50 32.93
N GLU A 194 33.11 -2.38 32.24
CA GLU A 194 32.21 -1.33 32.70
C GLU A 194 30.75 -1.71 32.47
N LEU A 195 30.43 -2.32 31.33
CA LEU A 195 29.09 -2.88 31.07
C LEU A 195 28.74 -3.96 32.11
N ARG A 196 29.71 -4.77 32.52
CA ARG A 196 29.50 -5.77 33.58
C ARG A 196 29.12 -5.14 34.92
N ARG A 197 29.62 -3.94 35.21
CA ARG A 197 29.30 -3.24 36.46
C ARG A 197 27.86 -2.72 36.50
N LEU A 198 27.12 -2.71 35.37
CA LEU A 198 25.69 -2.39 35.38
C LEU A 198 24.89 -3.31 36.32
N ALA A 199 25.39 -4.53 36.57
CA ALA A 199 24.88 -5.45 37.59
C ALA A 199 24.75 -4.83 39.01
N SER A 200 25.47 -3.75 39.30
CA SER A 200 25.36 -3.00 40.56
C SER A 200 24.06 -2.18 40.69
N LEU A 201 23.34 -1.94 39.59
CA LEU A 201 22.10 -1.18 39.54
C LEU A 201 20.90 -2.06 39.91
N GLN A 202 20.76 -2.36 41.19
CA GLN A 202 19.77 -3.31 41.72
C GLN A 202 18.30 -2.89 41.49
N HIS A 203 18.04 -1.65 41.06
CA HIS A 203 16.70 -1.15 40.78
C HIS A 203 16.36 -1.10 39.29
N LEU A 204 17.30 -1.46 38.39
CA LEU A 204 17.11 -1.40 36.96
C LEU A 204 16.11 -2.47 36.49
N ARG A 205 15.02 -2.04 35.84
CA ARG A 205 13.93 -2.89 35.34
C ARG A 205 13.84 -2.90 33.82
N GLU A 206 14.16 -1.79 33.19
CA GLU A 206 14.10 -1.64 31.74
C GLU A 206 15.48 -1.28 31.21
N LEU A 207 16.01 -2.12 30.31
CA LEU A 207 17.28 -1.88 29.64
C LEU A 207 17.08 -1.99 28.14
N SER A 208 17.37 -0.91 27.42
CA SER A 208 17.39 -0.90 25.95
C SER A 208 18.79 -0.51 25.48
N CYS A 209 19.40 -1.35 24.65
CA CYS A 209 20.73 -1.15 24.13
C CYS A 209 20.71 -1.29 22.61
N THR A 210 20.97 -0.19 21.92
CA THR A 210 21.15 -0.13 20.46
C THR A 210 22.64 -0.03 20.13
N ASP A 211 23.16 -0.95 19.33
CA ASP A 211 24.54 -1.00 18.87
C ASP A 211 24.54 -0.90 17.34
N ILE A 212 24.80 0.29 16.79
CA ILE A 212 24.58 0.57 15.37
C ILE A 212 25.68 -0.05 14.49
N CYS A 213 26.92 -0.22 14.98
CA CYS A 213 28.04 -0.75 14.17
C CYS A 213 28.81 -1.95 14.73
N ALA A 214 28.63 -2.37 15.99
CA ALA A 214 29.50 -3.39 16.60
C ALA A 214 28.92 -4.81 16.71
N GLY A 215 27.69 -5.05 16.22
CA GLY A 215 27.05 -6.31 15.76
C GLY A 215 27.13 -7.62 16.58
N ALA A 216 28.04 -7.75 17.54
CA ALA A 216 28.36 -8.95 18.31
C ALA A 216 29.02 -8.61 19.67
N LYS A 217 29.63 -7.43 19.83
CA LYS A 217 30.36 -7.07 21.05
C LYS A 217 29.44 -6.79 22.23
N LEU A 218 28.32 -6.11 22.01
CA LEU A 218 27.34 -5.85 23.05
C LEU A 218 26.73 -7.16 23.57
N ALA A 219 26.33 -8.05 22.67
CA ALA A 219 25.78 -9.37 23.01
C ALA A 219 26.76 -10.23 23.83
N ALA A 220 28.05 -10.19 23.54
CA ALA A 220 29.07 -10.89 24.32
C ALA A 220 29.29 -10.29 25.73
N ALA A 221 28.97 -9.01 25.95
CA ALA A 221 29.01 -8.41 27.28
C ALA A 221 27.85 -8.87 28.19
N ILE A 222 26.76 -9.38 27.60
CA ILE A 222 25.57 -9.88 28.30
C ILE A 222 25.88 -11.14 29.11
N ASP A 223 26.78 -12.00 28.62
CA ASP A 223 27.05 -13.37 29.07
C ASP A 223 27.28 -13.61 30.57
N GLN A 224 27.53 -12.58 31.39
CA GLN A 224 27.88 -12.77 32.82
C GLN A 224 27.32 -11.73 33.80
N ALA A 225 26.71 -10.64 33.32
CA ALA A 225 26.37 -9.50 34.19
C ALA A 225 24.87 -9.25 34.35
N TRP A 226 24.05 -9.64 33.37
CA TRP A 226 22.64 -9.23 33.37
C TRP A 226 21.72 -10.25 34.02
N GLY A 227 22.14 -11.51 34.18
CA GLY A 227 21.36 -12.54 34.86
C GLY A 227 20.99 -12.21 36.32
N VAL A 228 21.75 -11.31 36.97
CA VAL A 228 21.49 -10.84 38.35
C VAL A 228 20.60 -9.60 38.43
N LEU A 229 20.32 -8.94 37.30
CA LEU A 229 19.50 -7.74 37.28
C LEU A 229 18.01 -8.11 37.32
N PRO A 230 17.16 -7.38 38.07
CA PRO A 230 15.73 -7.62 38.10
C PRO A 230 15.01 -7.01 36.90
N LEU A 231 15.50 -7.29 35.67
CA LEU A 231 14.92 -6.74 34.44
C LEU A 231 13.54 -7.36 34.16
N THR A 232 12.56 -6.50 33.89
CA THR A 232 11.24 -6.86 33.35
C THR A 232 11.19 -6.65 31.84
N CYS A 233 12.01 -5.75 31.30
CA CYS A 233 12.13 -5.51 29.86
C CYS A 233 13.60 -5.41 29.44
N LEU A 234 13.96 -6.17 28.41
CA LEU A 234 15.26 -6.11 27.77
C LEU A 234 15.10 -5.96 26.26
N GLU A 235 15.63 -4.88 25.71
CA GLU A 235 15.71 -4.63 24.27
C GLU A 235 17.17 -4.55 23.85
N VAL A 236 17.54 -5.35 22.84
CA VAL A 236 18.87 -5.35 22.24
C VAL A 236 18.69 -5.17 20.74
N THR A 237 19.10 -4.02 20.23
CA THR A 237 19.02 -3.68 18.81
C THR A 237 20.44 -3.61 18.24
N GLY A 238 20.86 -4.54 17.39
CA GLY A 238 22.13 -4.47 16.68
C GLY A 238 21.95 -3.86 15.29
N SER A 239 22.99 -3.24 14.74
CA SER A 239 23.13 -3.03 13.31
C SER A 239 24.50 -3.45 12.82
N THR A 240 24.55 -3.92 11.57
CA THR A 240 25.79 -4.35 10.95
C THR A 240 26.19 -3.31 9.92
N CYS A 241 27.13 -2.43 10.26
CA CYS A 241 27.69 -1.42 9.36
C CYS A 241 28.56 -2.05 8.25
N GLY A 242 27.96 -2.87 7.36
CA GLY A 242 28.58 -3.38 6.14
C GLY A 242 29.75 -4.37 6.26
N GLY A 243 30.18 -4.72 7.48
CA GLY A 243 31.28 -5.67 7.70
C GLY A 243 30.92 -7.11 7.30
N VAL A 244 31.82 -7.78 6.57
CA VAL A 244 31.65 -9.16 6.06
C VAL A 244 31.77 -10.23 7.16
N THR A 245 32.06 -9.84 8.40
CA THR A 245 32.22 -10.78 9.52
C THR A 245 30.86 -11.33 9.98
N PRO A 246 30.70 -12.65 10.09
CA PRO A 246 29.46 -13.26 10.58
C PRO A 246 29.16 -12.73 11.97
N CYS A 247 28.00 -12.08 12.12
CA CYS A 247 27.54 -11.57 13.40
C CYS A 247 26.99 -12.75 14.22
N THR A 248 27.74 -13.17 15.23
CA THR A 248 27.22 -14.03 16.30
C THR A 248 26.28 -13.20 17.14
N VAL A 249 24.97 -13.45 16.98
CA VAL A 249 23.87 -12.66 17.54
C VAL A 249 23.80 -12.72 19.07
N MET A 250 24.21 -13.85 19.65
CA MET A 250 24.39 -14.05 21.09
C MET A 250 25.22 -15.32 21.27
N SER A 251 26.00 -15.39 22.35
CA SER A 251 26.62 -16.66 22.73
C SER A 251 25.58 -17.58 23.37
N ALA A 252 25.85 -18.89 23.40
CA ALA A 252 25.02 -19.84 24.15
C ALA A 252 24.98 -19.51 25.66
N ALA A 253 26.01 -18.85 26.19
CA ALA A 253 26.04 -18.41 27.58
C ALA A 253 25.05 -17.26 27.83
N ALA A 254 24.98 -16.23 26.98
CA ALA A 254 23.95 -15.19 27.09
C ALA A 254 22.53 -15.76 27.01
N LEU A 255 22.28 -16.69 26.08
CA LEU A 255 20.97 -17.32 25.97
C LEU A 255 20.61 -18.12 27.22
N HIS A 256 21.59 -18.80 27.84
CA HIS A 256 21.40 -19.48 29.10
C HIS A 256 21.12 -18.50 30.25
N GLU A 257 21.85 -17.39 30.34
CA GLU A 257 21.60 -16.35 31.35
C GLU A 257 20.21 -15.73 31.17
N LEU A 258 19.79 -15.41 29.94
CA LEU A 258 18.41 -14.97 29.66
C LEU A 258 17.38 -16.02 30.09
N SER A 259 17.70 -17.31 29.95
CA SER A 259 16.85 -18.42 30.39
C SER A 259 16.74 -18.58 31.91
N VAL A 260 17.51 -17.84 32.71
CA VAL A 260 17.36 -17.82 34.18
C VAL A 260 16.76 -16.50 34.70
N MET A 261 16.51 -15.51 33.83
CA MET A 261 15.89 -14.23 34.19
C MET A 261 14.38 -14.37 34.38
N THR A 262 13.96 -14.91 35.52
CA THR A 262 12.54 -15.20 35.83
C THR A 262 11.62 -13.97 35.90
N LEU A 263 12.17 -12.76 36.03
CA LEU A 263 11.41 -11.51 36.07
C LEU A 263 11.19 -10.89 34.68
N LEU A 264 11.81 -11.43 33.62
CA LEU A 264 11.76 -10.83 32.28
C LEU A 264 10.40 -11.08 31.61
N GLU A 265 9.61 -10.02 31.47
CA GLU A 265 8.29 -10.04 30.85
C GLU A 265 8.36 -9.84 29.33
N SER A 266 9.32 -9.02 28.88
CA SER A 266 9.51 -8.66 27.47
C SER A 266 10.98 -8.74 27.07
N PHE A 267 11.25 -9.47 25.98
CA PHE A 267 12.55 -9.52 25.34
C PHE A 267 12.40 -9.18 23.86
N THR A 268 13.12 -8.15 23.41
CA THR A 268 13.17 -7.75 22.01
C THR A 268 14.61 -7.85 21.52
N LEU A 269 14.84 -8.69 20.52
CA LEU A 269 16.09 -8.75 19.80
C LEU A 269 15.85 -8.28 18.37
N SER A 270 16.46 -7.17 17.98
CA SER A 270 16.35 -6.61 16.63
C SER A 270 17.74 -6.51 16.03
N ILE A 271 17.91 -6.90 14.76
CA ILE A 271 19.17 -6.72 14.04
C ILE A 271 18.89 -6.01 12.72
N ASN A 272 19.32 -4.77 12.60
CA ASN A 272 19.13 -3.94 11.43
C ASN A 272 20.40 -3.93 10.57
N LYS A 273 20.38 -4.50 9.36
CA LYS A 273 21.52 -4.33 8.45
C LYS A 273 21.41 -2.98 7.73
N HIS A 274 21.93 -1.90 8.32
CA HIS A 274 21.99 -0.61 7.66
C HIS A 274 23.22 -0.46 6.73
N LEU A 275 22.91 -0.03 5.49
CA LEU A 275 23.73 0.68 4.49
C LEU A 275 24.67 -0.10 3.54
N GLY A 276 24.44 0.13 2.24
CA GLY A 276 25.50 0.26 1.23
C GLY A 276 25.60 -0.86 0.20
N GLN A 277 25.71 -2.11 0.63
CA GLN A 277 25.84 -3.24 -0.30
C GLN A 277 25.09 -4.46 0.23
N GLN A 278 24.21 -5.00 -0.63
CA GLN A 278 23.81 -6.40 -0.69
C GLN A 278 23.65 -7.15 0.65
N GLY A 279 22.44 -7.15 1.23
CA GLY A 279 22.07 -8.22 2.16
C GLY A 279 21.02 -7.85 3.21
N LYS A 280 19.82 -8.41 3.06
CA LYS A 280 18.79 -8.48 4.11
C LYS A 280 19.21 -9.49 5.19
N ALA A 281 18.98 -9.19 6.47
CA ALA A 281 18.48 -10.13 7.47
C ALA A 281 18.16 -9.34 8.75
N PHE A 282 16.88 -9.21 9.07
CA PHE A 282 16.43 -8.90 10.43
C PHE A 282 15.98 -10.21 11.03
N ILE A 283 16.49 -10.54 12.21
CA ILE A 283 15.91 -11.58 13.05
C ILE A 283 15.23 -10.82 14.17
N LEU A 284 13.91 -10.71 14.11
CA LEU A 284 13.10 -10.18 15.21
C LEU A 284 12.58 -11.38 16.01
N PHE A 285 13.17 -11.60 17.19
CA PHE A 285 12.60 -12.51 18.17
C PHE A 285 11.81 -11.67 19.17
N GLU A 286 10.48 -11.73 19.07
CA GLU A 286 9.57 -11.26 20.11
C GLU A 286 9.01 -12.51 20.80
N ALA A 287 9.59 -12.87 21.94
CA ALA A 287 9.21 -14.05 22.69
C ALA A 287 9.17 -13.74 24.18
N THR A 288 8.09 -14.15 24.83
CA THR A 288 8.03 -14.24 26.30
C THR A 288 8.94 -15.37 26.77
N PHE A 289 9.42 -15.28 28.02
CA PHE A 289 10.23 -16.35 28.61
C PHE A 289 9.58 -17.74 28.50
N ALA A 290 8.27 -17.83 28.72
CA ALA A 290 7.50 -19.07 28.58
C ALA A 290 7.52 -19.65 27.15
N GLN A 291 7.79 -18.83 26.13
CA GLN A 291 7.90 -19.22 24.73
C GLN A 291 9.34 -19.58 24.32
N LEU A 292 10.35 -19.00 24.98
CA LEU A 292 11.77 -19.31 24.76
C LEU A 292 12.22 -20.58 25.51
N ALA A 293 11.71 -20.80 26.72
CA ALA A 293 12.12 -21.91 27.59
C ALA A 293 12.00 -23.30 26.93
N PRO A 294 10.91 -23.65 26.20
CA PRO A 294 10.79 -24.96 25.55
C PRO A 294 11.80 -25.16 24.41
N VAL A 295 12.14 -24.07 23.70
CA VAL A 295 13.04 -24.08 22.53
C VAL A 295 14.49 -24.30 22.96
N LEU A 296 14.88 -23.75 24.12
CA LEU A 296 16.23 -23.91 24.69
C LEU A 296 16.40 -25.25 25.42
N THR A 297 15.34 -25.80 26.01
CA THR A 297 15.39 -27.16 26.61
C THR A 297 15.53 -28.28 25.58
N ALA A 298 15.16 -28.04 24.32
CA ALA A 298 15.22 -29.05 23.26
C ALA A 298 16.67 -29.45 22.88
N ASP A 299 17.68 -28.61 23.15
CA ASP A 299 19.09 -28.92 22.89
C ASP A 299 19.86 -29.47 24.12
N LEU A 300 19.22 -29.54 25.30
CA LEU A 300 19.87 -30.02 26.53
C LEU A 300 19.28 -31.33 27.09
N ALA A 301 18.24 -31.87 26.47
CA ALA A 301 17.65 -33.14 26.88
C ALA A 301 17.26 -33.99 25.67
N THR A 302 18.19 -34.83 25.20
CA THR A 302 17.97 -36.27 24.88
C THR A 302 19.19 -36.88 24.19
N ALA A 303 20.19 -37.28 25.00
CA ALA A 303 20.78 -38.61 24.83
C ALA A 303 20.03 -39.54 25.81
N GLU A 304 19.72 -40.76 25.35
CA GLU A 304 19.04 -41.87 26.06
C GLU A 304 17.50 -41.96 26.01
N GLN A 305 17.07 -42.65 24.96
CA GLN A 305 16.12 -43.78 24.92
C GLN A 305 14.60 -43.59 25.14
N ALA A 306 13.92 -44.21 24.15
CA ALA A 306 12.52 -44.66 24.07
C ALA A 306 11.48 -43.59 23.70
N GLY A 307 10.69 -43.74 22.64
CA GLY A 307 10.51 -44.86 21.72
C GLY A 307 9.25 -44.58 20.92
N GLU A 308 9.32 -44.88 19.62
CA GLU A 308 8.22 -44.81 18.65
C GLU A 308 7.71 -43.39 18.33
N TRP A 309 7.93 -42.96 17.09
CA TRP A 309 6.89 -42.59 16.11
C TRP A 309 7.61 -42.04 14.85
N VAL A 310 7.69 -42.90 13.82
CA VAL A 310 7.80 -42.61 12.38
C VAL A 310 8.81 -41.53 11.92
N GLN A 311 10.04 -42.00 11.64
CA GLN A 311 10.97 -41.48 10.61
C GLN A 311 10.27 -41.23 9.26
N GLN A 312 10.72 -40.41 8.30
CA GLN A 312 11.73 -39.35 8.11
C GLN A 312 11.55 -39.03 6.60
N GLN A 313 11.69 -37.80 6.11
CA GLN A 313 13.00 -37.24 5.79
C GLN A 313 12.98 -35.72 5.95
N GLU A 314 13.71 -35.24 6.96
CA GLU A 314 14.37 -33.95 6.92
C GLU A 314 15.60 -34.09 6.03
N GLN A 315 15.60 -33.38 4.91
CA GLN A 315 16.81 -33.03 4.21
C GLN A 315 17.06 -31.55 4.51
N GLN A 316 18.13 -31.26 5.27
CA GLN A 316 18.72 -29.93 5.30
C GLN A 316 19.05 -29.55 3.85
N VAL A 317 18.37 -28.53 3.32
CA VAL A 317 18.65 -27.95 2.01
C VAL A 317 19.22 -26.56 2.24
N GLU A 318 20.50 -26.41 1.95
CA GLU A 318 21.14 -25.11 1.73
C GLU A 318 20.30 -24.28 0.74
N THR A 319 19.96 -23.06 1.13
CA THR A 319 19.20 -22.12 0.33
C THR A 319 19.97 -21.73 -0.93
N SER A 320 19.59 -22.24 -2.10
CA SER A 320 20.00 -21.68 -3.39
C SER A 320 19.17 -20.43 -3.69
N GLY A 321 19.83 -19.27 -3.73
CA GLY A 321 19.21 -17.94 -3.85
C GLY A 321 18.67 -17.59 -5.24
N ASP A 322 17.45 -18.03 -5.55
CA ASP A 322 16.72 -17.63 -6.77
C ASP A 322 15.41 -16.84 -6.48
N GLY A 323 15.21 -16.34 -5.25
CA GLY A 323 14.06 -15.49 -4.90
C GLY A 323 14.24 -14.02 -5.30
N PRO A 324 13.19 -13.31 -5.77
CA PRO A 324 13.31 -11.91 -6.17
C PRO A 324 13.76 -11.01 -4.99
N PRO A 325 14.79 -10.17 -5.17
CA PRO A 325 15.31 -9.30 -4.11
C PRO A 325 14.22 -8.30 -3.68
N GLY A 326 13.96 -8.24 -2.36
CA GLY A 326 12.95 -7.34 -1.80
C GLY A 326 11.65 -8.01 -1.34
N ALA A 327 11.47 -9.32 -1.50
CA ALA A 327 10.20 -9.97 -1.21
C ALA A 327 10.02 -10.34 0.28
N ALA A 328 9.14 -9.62 0.99
CA ALA A 328 8.44 -10.01 2.21
C ALA A 328 9.25 -10.39 3.48
N GLY A 329 8.54 -10.49 4.61
CA GLY A 329 9.09 -10.92 5.91
C GLY A 329 9.36 -12.43 6.00
N ILE A 330 8.70 -13.25 5.16
CA ILE A 330 8.87 -14.70 5.11
C ILE A 330 8.83 -15.15 3.64
N SER A 331 9.75 -16.05 3.26
CA SER A 331 9.72 -16.82 2.01
C SER A 331 9.82 -18.30 2.35
N SER A 332 8.87 -19.12 1.90
CA SER A 332 8.89 -20.57 2.11
C SER A 332 8.98 -21.34 0.79
N VAL A 333 9.80 -22.39 0.79
CA VAL A 333 9.88 -23.42 -0.27
C VAL A 333 9.17 -24.72 0.14
N SER A 334 8.57 -24.76 1.34
CA SER A 334 7.84 -25.90 1.90
C SER A 334 6.47 -25.48 2.45
N ASN A 335 5.56 -26.44 2.60
CA ASN A 335 4.22 -26.17 3.12
C ASN A 335 4.29 -25.57 4.54
N VAL A 336 3.52 -24.51 4.79
CA VAL A 336 3.48 -23.82 6.10
C VAL A 336 2.05 -23.80 6.62
N VAL A 337 1.88 -24.03 7.93
CA VAL A 337 0.57 -23.99 8.58
C VAL A 337 0.63 -23.07 9.81
N PHE A 338 -0.13 -21.98 9.77
CA PHE A 338 -0.34 -21.08 10.90
C PHE A 338 -1.62 -21.47 11.64
N ARG A 339 -1.49 -21.99 12.86
CA ARG A 339 -2.64 -22.48 13.65
C ARG A 339 -3.35 -21.40 14.45
N GLY A 340 -2.61 -20.40 14.93
CA GLY A 340 -3.13 -19.29 15.73
C GLY A 340 -3.51 -18.06 14.91
N LYS A 341 -3.79 -16.95 15.61
CA LYS A 341 -3.93 -15.64 14.97
C LYS A 341 -2.57 -15.19 14.44
N THR A 342 -2.50 -14.85 13.16
CA THR A 342 -1.31 -14.32 12.50
C THR A 342 -1.50 -12.86 12.16
N VAL A 343 -0.50 -12.01 12.45
CA VAL A 343 -0.56 -10.57 12.15
C VAL A 343 0.70 -10.15 11.41
N PHE A 344 0.52 -9.52 10.24
CA PHE A 344 1.58 -8.82 9.51
C PHE A 344 1.26 -7.32 9.51
N ARG A 345 2.04 -6.52 10.24
CA ARG A 345 1.76 -5.10 10.42
C ARG A 345 2.95 -4.22 10.07
N ASN A 346 2.69 -3.10 9.39
CA ASN A 346 3.66 -2.02 9.13
C ASN A 346 4.95 -2.46 8.41
N ASN A 347 4.90 -3.52 7.61
CA ASN A 347 6.05 -3.96 6.82
C ASN A 347 6.25 -3.05 5.60
N THR A 348 7.49 -2.65 5.31
CA THR A 348 7.84 -1.76 4.18
C THR A 348 8.17 -2.50 2.87
N TRP A 349 8.14 -3.84 2.90
CA TRP A 349 8.55 -4.72 1.79
C TRP A 349 7.50 -5.78 1.41
N GLY A 350 6.26 -5.60 1.87
CA GLY A 350 5.20 -6.60 1.78
C GLY A 350 5.17 -7.55 2.97
N ALA A 351 4.03 -8.20 3.18
CA ALA A 351 3.81 -9.08 4.33
C ALA A 351 4.43 -10.48 4.15
N LEU A 352 4.10 -11.17 3.05
CA LEU A 352 4.50 -12.56 2.78
C LEU A 352 4.76 -12.76 1.29
N TYR A 353 5.78 -13.55 0.94
CA TYR A 353 6.02 -14.00 -0.43
C TYR A 353 6.11 -15.52 -0.47
N VAL A 354 5.34 -16.14 -1.36
CA VAL A 354 5.29 -17.60 -1.54
C VAL A 354 5.54 -17.90 -3.01
N ALA A 355 6.50 -18.76 -3.32
CA ALA A 355 6.79 -19.14 -4.69
C ALA A 355 7.11 -20.64 -4.79
N SER A 356 6.87 -21.22 -5.97
CA SER A 356 6.94 -22.67 -6.21
C SER A 356 5.76 -23.39 -5.55
N PRO A 357 5.36 -24.63 -5.93
CA PRO A 357 4.06 -25.20 -5.54
C PRO A 357 4.06 -25.58 -4.06
N VAL A 358 3.82 -24.57 -3.23
CA VAL A 358 3.83 -24.58 -1.78
C VAL A 358 2.45 -24.16 -1.31
N THR A 359 1.94 -24.87 -0.32
CA THR A 359 0.69 -24.53 0.35
C THR A 359 0.99 -23.78 1.65
N VAL A 360 0.46 -22.56 1.77
CA VAL A 360 0.47 -21.81 3.03
C VAL A 360 -0.96 -21.72 3.57
N SER A 361 -1.19 -22.33 4.73
CA SER A 361 -2.50 -22.40 5.35
C SER A 361 -2.57 -21.54 6.61
N PHE A 362 -3.57 -20.67 6.68
CA PHE A 362 -3.92 -19.90 7.87
C PHE A 362 -5.18 -20.51 8.49
N LEU A 363 -4.99 -21.37 9.50
CA LEU A 363 -6.10 -22.02 10.20
C LEU A 363 -6.79 -21.07 11.19
N GLY A 364 -6.02 -20.17 11.81
CA GLY A 364 -6.54 -19.09 12.65
C GLY A 364 -6.83 -17.81 11.86
N ALA A 365 -7.15 -16.73 12.58
CA ALA A 365 -7.40 -15.43 11.96
C ALA A 365 -6.12 -14.81 11.38
N LEU A 366 -6.23 -14.08 10.27
CA LEU A 366 -5.12 -13.41 9.60
C LEU A 366 -5.37 -11.91 9.46
N ASP A 367 -4.51 -11.07 10.02
CA ASP A 367 -4.56 -9.62 9.88
C ASP A 367 -3.32 -9.10 9.14
N VAL A 368 -3.50 -8.50 7.96
CA VAL A 368 -2.45 -7.87 7.14
C VAL A 368 -2.72 -6.36 7.08
N ILE A 369 -2.05 -5.57 7.92
CA ILE A 369 -2.44 -4.19 8.25
C ILE A 369 -1.30 -3.19 8.04
N GLY A 370 -1.55 -2.10 7.32
CA GLY A 370 -0.65 -0.94 7.27
C GLY A 370 0.69 -1.21 6.58
N ASN A 371 0.79 -2.30 5.80
CA ASN A 371 2.02 -2.62 5.10
C ASN A 371 2.17 -1.66 3.91
N THR A 372 3.40 -1.23 3.64
CA THR A 372 3.73 -0.32 2.55
C THR A 372 4.75 -0.93 1.60
N LYS A 373 4.79 -0.45 0.36
CA LYS A 373 5.85 -0.73 -0.61
C LYS A 373 6.06 0.49 -1.50
N GLY A 374 7.07 1.30 -1.18
CA GLY A 374 7.28 2.62 -1.77
C GLY A 374 8.15 2.66 -3.05
N PRO A 375 8.09 3.78 -3.80
CA PRO A 375 8.88 4.03 -5.04
C PRO A 375 10.38 3.90 -4.93
N GLY A 376 10.97 4.40 -3.82
CA GLY A 376 12.43 4.39 -3.66
C GLY A 376 13.04 2.99 -3.81
N ASN A 377 12.26 1.98 -3.43
CA ASN A 377 12.68 0.58 -3.51
C ASN A 377 12.78 0.04 -4.94
N GLU A 378 12.05 0.61 -5.91
CA GLU A 378 12.02 0.14 -7.30
C GLU A 378 13.01 0.87 -8.20
N GLU A 379 13.25 2.17 -8.00
CA GLU A 379 14.36 2.87 -8.67
C GLU A 379 15.70 2.22 -8.35
N ASP A 380 15.87 1.78 -7.09
CA ASP A 380 17.03 0.97 -6.68
C ASP A 380 17.09 -0.38 -7.42
N ASN A 381 15.95 -1.05 -7.63
CA ASN A 381 15.90 -2.29 -8.42
C ASN A 381 16.14 -2.07 -9.93
N LYS A 382 15.71 -0.92 -10.49
CA LYS A 382 15.98 -0.55 -11.88
C LYS A 382 17.45 -0.17 -12.08
N ARG A 383 18.06 0.58 -11.15
CA ARG A 383 19.51 0.85 -11.13
C ARG A 383 20.33 -0.45 -11.09
N ARG A 384 19.88 -1.46 -10.32
CA ARG A 384 20.49 -2.81 -10.30
C ARG A 384 20.44 -3.52 -11.66
N LYS A 385 19.33 -3.44 -12.40
CA LYS A 385 19.23 -4.05 -13.75
C LYS A 385 20.11 -3.36 -14.79
N LEU A 386 20.40 -2.07 -14.62
CA LEU A 386 21.21 -1.27 -15.55
C LEU A 386 22.73 -1.34 -15.26
N GLN A 387 23.15 -1.79 -14.07
CA GLN A 387 24.57 -1.83 -13.66
C GLN A 387 25.27 -3.20 -13.79
N GLY A 388 24.65 -4.22 -14.42
CA GLY A 388 25.34 -5.48 -14.77
C GLY A 388 25.58 -5.60 -16.28
N PRO A 389 26.84 -5.50 -16.76
CA PRO A 389 27.57 -6.74 -17.08
C PRO A 389 29.07 -6.63 -16.78
N ILE A 390 29.50 -6.99 -15.57
CA ILE A 390 30.92 -7.24 -15.24
C ILE A 390 30.93 -8.44 -14.28
N THR A 391 30.67 -9.67 -14.71
CA THR A 391 31.69 -10.57 -15.25
C THR A 391 31.00 -11.84 -15.77
N ALA A 392 30.72 -11.90 -17.08
CA ALA A 392 30.15 -13.09 -17.72
C ALA A 392 31.08 -14.33 -17.65
N ALA A 393 32.37 -14.14 -17.34
CA ALA A 393 33.36 -15.21 -17.30
C ALA A 393 33.25 -16.12 -16.06
N ALA A 394 32.84 -15.61 -14.89
CA ALA A 394 32.73 -16.41 -13.68
C ALA A 394 31.49 -17.32 -13.68
N ALA A 395 30.38 -16.84 -14.25
CA ALA A 395 29.16 -17.62 -14.41
C ALA A 395 29.32 -18.73 -15.47
N ALA A 396 30.07 -18.48 -16.55
CA ALA A 396 30.37 -19.48 -17.56
C ALA A 396 31.27 -20.61 -17.03
N ALA A 397 32.25 -20.28 -16.18
CA ALA A 397 33.13 -21.27 -15.55
C ALA A 397 32.39 -22.18 -14.56
N ALA A 398 31.46 -21.63 -13.76
CA ALA A 398 30.64 -22.41 -12.83
C ALA A 398 29.59 -23.29 -13.55
N ALA A 399 29.07 -22.85 -14.70
CA ALA A 399 28.15 -23.62 -15.52
C ALA A 399 28.84 -24.81 -16.23
N ALA A 400 30.09 -24.63 -16.67
CA ALA A 400 30.86 -25.68 -17.35
C ALA A 400 31.24 -26.84 -16.40
N VAL A 401 31.54 -26.55 -15.13
CA VAL A 401 31.86 -27.58 -14.13
C VAL A 401 30.61 -28.37 -13.69
N ARG A 402 29.42 -27.76 -13.70
CA ARG A 402 28.16 -28.44 -13.33
C ARG A 402 27.54 -29.27 -14.46
N ALA A 403 27.81 -28.93 -15.72
CA ALA A 403 27.29 -29.68 -16.87
C ALA A 403 27.87 -31.11 -17.00
N ALA A 404 28.97 -31.42 -16.31
CA ALA A 404 29.63 -32.72 -16.38
C ALA A 404 29.06 -33.79 -15.41
N ALA A 405 28.14 -33.44 -14.50
CA ALA A 405 27.79 -34.30 -13.36
C ALA A 405 26.30 -34.69 -13.20
N MET A 406 25.40 -34.40 -14.15
CA MET A 406 23.99 -34.83 -14.03
C MET A 406 23.39 -35.40 -15.32
N PRO A 407 22.65 -36.52 -15.26
CA PRO A 407 21.91 -37.04 -16.40
C PRO A 407 20.73 -36.12 -16.74
N ALA A 408 20.51 -35.95 -18.03
CA ALA A 408 19.44 -35.14 -18.59
C ALA A 408 18.05 -35.65 -18.17
N THR A 409 17.15 -34.68 -17.91
CA THR A 409 15.69 -34.65 -18.16
C THR A 409 14.82 -34.37 -16.94
N ILE A 410 14.96 -33.17 -16.36
CA ILE A 410 13.83 -32.44 -15.76
C ILE A 410 13.93 -31.01 -16.26
N ALA A 411 12.98 -30.58 -17.10
CA ALA A 411 12.89 -29.19 -17.55
C ALA A 411 12.70 -28.31 -16.31
N ARG A 412 13.71 -27.49 -16.00
CA ARG A 412 13.67 -26.52 -14.91
C ARG A 412 12.48 -25.58 -15.17
N PRO A 413 11.51 -25.44 -14.24
CA PRO A 413 10.42 -24.50 -14.44
C PRO A 413 11.03 -23.10 -14.64
N ALA A 414 10.62 -22.42 -15.72
CA ALA A 414 11.12 -21.09 -16.03
C ALA A 414 10.87 -20.19 -14.81
N ALA A 415 11.95 -19.67 -14.21
CA ALA A 415 11.84 -18.75 -13.10
C ALA A 415 10.99 -17.56 -13.55
N VAL A 416 9.84 -17.36 -12.91
CA VAL A 416 8.95 -16.23 -13.18
C VAL A 416 9.66 -14.98 -12.64
N ALA A 417 10.50 -14.37 -13.47
CA ALA A 417 11.29 -13.17 -13.17
C ALA A 417 10.47 -11.88 -13.29
N GLY A 418 9.21 -11.94 -12.83
CA GLY A 418 8.31 -10.80 -12.77
C GLY A 418 8.64 -9.88 -11.60
N PRO A 419 8.53 -8.55 -11.74
CA PRO A 419 8.56 -7.63 -10.61
C PRO A 419 7.49 -8.01 -9.57
N VAL A 420 7.91 -8.12 -8.31
CA VAL A 420 7.05 -8.42 -7.17
C VAL A 420 6.22 -7.17 -6.86
N TYR A 421 4.93 -7.17 -7.18
CA TYR A 421 4.03 -6.05 -6.86
C TYR A 421 3.28 -6.26 -5.53
N GLY A 422 2.95 -5.16 -4.85
CA GLY A 422 2.07 -5.16 -3.67
C GLY A 422 2.75 -5.19 -2.30
N ALA A 423 2.02 -4.69 -1.30
CA ALA A 423 2.41 -4.64 0.10
C ALA A 423 1.75 -5.74 0.97
N GLY A 424 0.87 -6.56 0.39
CA GLY A 424 0.14 -7.61 1.09
C GLY A 424 0.81 -8.97 1.01
N LEU A 425 0.01 -10.01 0.78
CA LEU A 425 0.51 -11.36 0.50
C LEU A 425 0.75 -11.52 -1.00
N ILE A 426 1.86 -12.14 -1.35
CA ILE A 426 2.26 -12.34 -2.74
C ILE A 426 2.49 -13.82 -2.94
N ALA A 427 1.87 -14.41 -3.94
CA ALA A 427 2.05 -15.82 -4.28
C ALA A 427 2.26 -16.01 -5.78
N SER A 428 3.19 -16.87 -6.16
CA SER A 428 3.51 -17.14 -7.57
C SER A 428 3.83 -18.61 -7.83
N GLY A 429 3.85 -18.99 -9.12
CA GLY A 429 4.44 -20.26 -9.57
C GLY A 429 3.76 -21.51 -9.01
N GLY A 430 2.43 -21.52 -8.96
CA GLY A 430 1.63 -22.65 -8.48
C GLY A 430 1.42 -22.67 -6.96
N ALA A 431 1.89 -21.66 -6.22
CA ALA A 431 1.63 -21.55 -4.79
C ALA A 431 0.12 -21.52 -4.47
N HIS A 432 -0.25 -22.04 -3.30
CA HIS A 432 -1.63 -22.09 -2.82
C HIS A 432 -1.77 -21.47 -1.43
N LEU A 433 -2.51 -20.37 -1.33
CA LEU A 433 -2.88 -19.74 -0.06
C LEU A 433 -4.24 -20.27 0.40
N VAL A 434 -4.35 -20.75 1.63
CA VAL A 434 -5.59 -21.25 2.22
C VAL A 434 -5.97 -20.44 3.46
N PHE A 435 -7.17 -19.87 3.48
CA PHE A 435 -7.71 -19.10 4.61
C PHE A 435 -8.87 -19.84 5.25
N ALA A 436 -8.66 -20.43 6.43
CA ALA A 436 -9.75 -21.05 7.19
C ALA A 436 -10.41 -20.06 8.17
N GLY A 437 -9.61 -19.18 8.78
CA GLY A 437 -10.10 -18.16 9.73
C GLY A 437 -10.55 -16.84 9.08
N ALA A 438 -11.04 -15.93 9.92
CA ALA A 438 -11.33 -14.56 9.50
C ALA A 438 -10.05 -13.87 9.02
N THR A 439 -10.10 -13.25 7.85
CA THR A 439 -8.93 -12.65 7.21
C THR A 439 -9.19 -11.19 6.85
N THR A 440 -8.32 -10.29 7.28
CA THR A 440 -8.44 -8.83 7.05
C THR A 440 -7.19 -8.27 6.40
N PHE A 441 -7.35 -7.63 5.25
CA PHE A 441 -6.34 -6.81 4.58
C PHE A 441 -6.74 -5.34 4.72
N ARG A 442 -6.00 -4.55 5.51
CA ARG A 442 -6.39 -3.17 5.79
C ARG A 442 -5.26 -2.16 5.63
N GLY A 443 -5.52 -1.09 4.88
CA GLY A 443 -4.62 0.07 4.84
C GLY A 443 -3.26 -0.25 4.23
N ASN A 444 -3.16 -1.28 3.38
CA ASN A 444 -1.90 -1.61 2.72
C ASN A 444 -1.72 -0.75 1.47
N ILE A 445 -0.52 -0.20 1.25
CA ILE A 445 -0.25 0.79 0.19
C ILE A 445 0.99 0.41 -0.63
N GLY A 446 0.88 0.31 -1.95
CA GLY A 446 2.01 -0.05 -2.82
C GLY A 446 1.65 -0.09 -4.31
N TYR A 447 2.43 -0.76 -5.14
CA TYR A 447 2.25 -0.78 -6.61
C TYR A 447 1.20 -1.77 -7.14
N GLY A 448 0.01 -1.78 -6.54
CA GLY A 448 -1.08 -2.72 -6.88
C GLY A 448 -0.99 -4.07 -6.15
N GLY A 449 -2.11 -4.79 -6.01
CA GLY A 449 -2.17 -6.06 -5.27
C GLY A 449 -1.81 -5.94 -3.78
N CYS A 450 -2.22 -4.85 -3.13
CA CYS A 450 -1.78 -4.52 -1.77
C CYS A 450 -2.48 -5.36 -0.68
N GLY A 451 -3.59 -6.02 -0.98
CA GLY A 451 -4.10 -7.12 -0.16
C GLY A 451 -3.46 -8.46 -0.56
N ILE A 452 -3.78 -8.95 -1.75
CA ILE A 452 -3.21 -10.18 -2.32
C ILE A 452 -2.76 -9.94 -3.77
N ASN A 453 -1.57 -10.41 -4.13
CA ASN A 453 -1.08 -10.46 -5.50
C ASN A 453 -0.73 -11.91 -5.90
N LEU A 454 -1.40 -12.44 -6.93
CA LEU A 454 -1.24 -13.80 -7.44
C LEU A 454 -0.72 -13.80 -8.87
N GLU A 455 0.30 -14.59 -9.15
CA GLU A 455 0.86 -14.80 -10.49
C GLU A 455 1.03 -16.30 -10.79
N GLY A 456 0.06 -16.88 -11.50
CA GLY A 456 -0.06 -18.34 -11.64
C GLY A 456 -0.24 -19.06 -10.30
N ALA A 457 -0.91 -18.43 -9.34
CA ALA A 457 -1.13 -18.96 -7.99
C ALA A 457 -2.61 -19.03 -7.64
N THR A 458 -2.93 -19.79 -6.59
CA THR A 458 -4.31 -19.94 -6.10
C THR A 458 -4.45 -19.38 -4.69
N ALA A 459 -5.55 -18.70 -4.42
CA ALA A 459 -5.98 -18.34 -3.07
C ALA A 459 -7.39 -18.89 -2.82
N THR A 460 -7.60 -19.57 -1.70
CA THR A 460 -8.88 -20.18 -1.36
C THR A 460 -9.25 -19.86 0.08
N SER A 461 -10.43 -19.30 0.31
CA SER A 461 -11.02 -19.24 1.65
C SER A 461 -12.02 -20.39 1.84
N LEU A 462 -12.02 -21.01 3.02
CA LEU A 462 -12.94 -22.12 3.32
C LEU A 462 -14.37 -21.62 3.54
N PRO A 463 -15.40 -22.47 3.38
CA PRO A 463 -16.76 -22.13 3.77
C PRO A 463 -16.84 -21.65 5.23
N GLY A 464 -17.66 -20.64 5.50
CA GLY A 464 -17.81 -20.03 6.83
C GLY A 464 -16.72 -19.01 7.21
N SER A 465 -15.62 -18.90 6.44
CA SER A 465 -14.65 -17.82 6.62
C SER A 465 -15.25 -16.46 6.29
N TYR A 466 -14.60 -15.40 6.77
CA TYR A 466 -14.94 -14.02 6.40
C TYR A 466 -13.68 -13.29 5.96
N VAL A 467 -13.67 -12.80 4.72
CA VAL A 467 -12.51 -12.10 4.16
C VAL A 467 -12.83 -10.65 3.85
N GLN A 468 -12.00 -9.73 4.33
CA GLN A 468 -12.17 -8.30 4.15
C GLN A 468 -10.95 -7.65 3.50
N PHE A 469 -11.17 -6.78 2.52
CA PHE A 469 -10.18 -5.88 1.92
C PHE A 469 -10.66 -4.45 2.12
N ILE A 470 -10.01 -3.70 3.02
CA ILE A 470 -10.48 -2.40 3.47
C ILE A 470 -9.39 -1.34 3.26
N ALA A 471 -9.70 -0.28 2.53
CA ALA A 471 -8.83 0.89 2.39
C ALA A 471 -7.40 0.56 1.90
N ASN A 472 -7.24 -0.46 1.05
CA ASN A 472 -5.96 -0.71 0.39
C ASN A 472 -5.79 0.28 -0.77
N GLY A 473 -4.57 0.78 -0.97
CA GLY A 473 -4.26 1.86 -1.89
C GLY A 473 -3.15 1.49 -2.88
N ALA A 474 -3.22 2.02 -4.10
CA ALA A 474 -2.07 2.02 -5.01
C ALA A 474 -1.73 3.43 -5.49
N ASN A 475 -0.48 3.83 -5.26
CA ASN A 475 0.02 5.18 -5.50
C ASN A 475 0.49 5.38 -6.97
N ASN A 476 0.58 6.63 -7.38
CA ASN A 476 0.28 7.15 -8.73
C ASN A 476 1.40 6.96 -9.76
N ASP A 477 2.57 6.48 -9.35
CA ASP A 477 3.77 6.62 -10.17
C ASP A 477 3.97 5.46 -11.16
N THR A 478 3.37 4.30 -10.92
CA THR A 478 3.38 3.18 -11.87
C THR A 478 2.10 2.35 -11.75
N ASP A 479 1.43 2.11 -12.89
CA ASP A 479 0.47 1.04 -13.17
C ASP A 479 -0.18 0.34 -11.95
N GLY A 480 -0.98 1.08 -11.17
CA GLY A 480 -1.70 0.53 -10.03
C GLY A 480 -2.80 -0.42 -10.50
N TYR A 481 -2.69 -1.69 -10.13
CA TYR A 481 -3.69 -2.70 -10.48
C TYR A 481 -4.24 -3.38 -9.23
N GLY A 482 -5.56 -3.34 -9.03
CA GLY A 482 -6.23 -4.19 -8.04
C GLY A 482 -5.70 -4.01 -6.61
N SER A 483 -5.91 -2.86 -5.98
CA SER A 483 -5.28 -2.56 -4.68
C SER A 483 -5.68 -3.54 -3.57
N GLY A 484 -6.88 -4.13 -3.63
CA GLY A 484 -7.24 -5.28 -2.81
C GLY A 484 -6.68 -6.59 -3.36
N ILE A 485 -7.02 -6.94 -4.60
CA ILE A 485 -6.67 -8.22 -5.23
C ILE A 485 -6.09 -7.98 -6.62
N ARG A 486 -4.91 -8.52 -6.88
CA ARG A 486 -4.34 -8.62 -8.23
C ARG A 486 -4.13 -10.09 -8.55
N ALA A 487 -4.72 -10.59 -9.64
CA ALA A 487 -4.56 -11.98 -10.06
C ALA A 487 -4.24 -12.03 -11.56
N VAL A 488 -3.08 -12.57 -11.91
CA VAL A 488 -2.59 -12.64 -13.28
C VAL A 488 -2.08 -14.04 -13.64
N ALA A 489 -1.88 -14.30 -14.93
CA ALA A 489 -1.26 -15.53 -15.43
C ALA A 489 -1.96 -16.81 -14.98
N SER A 490 -3.27 -16.95 -15.23
CA SER A 490 -4.05 -18.13 -14.86
C SER A 490 -4.21 -18.35 -13.35
N SER A 491 -4.18 -17.25 -12.58
CA SER A 491 -4.44 -17.31 -11.13
C SER A 491 -5.91 -17.57 -10.83
N ALA A 492 -6.17 -18.11 -9.63
CA ALA A 492 -7.52 -18.39 -9.16
C ALA A 492 -7.73 -17.89 -7.73
N VAL A 493 -8.79 -17.11 -7.52
CA VAL A 493 -9.23 -16.67 -6.19
C VAL A 493 -10.62 -17.22 -5.94
N VAL A 494 -10.77 -18.04 -4.89
CA VAL A 494 -12.05 -18.66 -4.52
C VAL A 494 -12.39 -18.29 -3.09
N PHE A 495 -13.44 -17.51 -2.90
CA PHE A 495 -13.96 -17.21 -1.58
C PHE A 495 -15.10 -18.17 -1.23
N GLY A 496 -14.85 -19.06 -0.26
CA GLY A 496 -15.84 -20.01 0.25
C GLY A 496 -16.87 -19.39 1.20
N GLY A 497 -16.52 -18.27 1.85
CA GLY A 497 -17.40 -17.56 2.77
C GLY A 497 -17.67 -16.11 2.35
N ARG A 498 -18.21 -15.31 3.28
CA ARG A 498 -18.61 -13.92 3.01
C ARG A 498 -17.40 -13.04 2.70
N VAL A 499 -17.58 -12.07 1.79
CA VAL A 499 -16.50 -11.16 1.38
C VAL A 499 -16.93 -9.71 1.44
N LEU A 500 -16.05 -8.85 1.95
CA LEU A 500 -16.18 -7.39 1.87
C LEU A 500 -14.96 -6.80 1.14
N LEU A 501 -15.20 -6.07 0.05
CA LEU A 501 -14.19 -5.23 -0.61
C LEU A 501 -14.65 -3.78 -0.51
N ALA A 502 -14.08 -3.03 0.42
CA ALA A 502 -14.54 -1.69 0.77
C ALA A 502 -13.43 -0.64 0.74
N ASP A 503 -13.76 0.54 0.21
CA ASP A 503 -12.92 1.75 0.32
C ASP A 503 -11.52 1.59 -0.31
N ASN A 504 -11.32 0.59 -1.17
CA ASN A 504 -10.04 0.36 -1.86
C ASN A 504 -9.90 1.37 -3.00
N TRP A 505 -8.67 1.83 -3.25
CA TRP A 505 -8.45 2.84 -4.27
C TRP A 505 -7.16 2.62 -5.04
N VAL A 506 -7.14 3.17 -6.25
CA VAL A 506 -6.01 3.18 -7.18
C VAL A 506 -5.98 4.56 -7.84
N ASP A 507 -4.85 5.26 -7.81
CA ASP A 507 -4.73 6.60 -8.39
C ASP A 507 -4.31 6.62 -9.88
N SER A 508 -3.81 5.51 -10.41
CA SER A 508 -3.57 5.30 -11.83
C SER A 508 -3.62 3.81 -12.13
N GLY A 509 -4.28 3.41 -13.22
CA GLY A 509 -4.44 2.00 -13.61
C GLY A 509 -5.88 1.49 -13.44
N ALA A 510 -6.06 0.24 -13.03
CA ALA A 510 -7.34 -0.47 -13.18
C ALA A 510 -7.74 -1.30 -11.96
N GLY A 511 -9.06 -1.44 -11.75
CA GLY A 511 -9.64 -2.31 -10.73
C GLY A 511 -9.43 -1.75 -9.32
N GLY A 512 -10.29 -0.84 -8.87
CA GLY A 512 -10.10 -0.17 -7.57
C GLY A 512 -10.10 -1.14 -6.38
N ALA A 513 -10.74 -2.31 -6.52
CA ALA A 513 -10.67 -3.41 -5.56
C ALA A 513 -9.94 -4.63 -6.12
N ALA A 514 -10.25 -5.05 -7.35
CA ALA A 514 -9.70 -6.25 -7.96
C ALA A 514 -9.31 -6.06 -9.43
N PHE A 515 -8.15 -6.58 -9.80
CA PHE A 515 -7.65 -6.65 -11.18
C PHE A 515 -7.38 -8.10 -11.56
N LEU A 516 -7.94 -8.54 -12.69
CA LEU A 516 -7.79 -9.90 -13.22
C LEU A 516 -7.25 -9.86 -14.65
N GLN A 517 -6.20 -10.62 -14.94
CA GLN A 517 -5.72 -10.86 -16.29
C GLN A 517 -5.56 -12.36 -16.53
N SER A 518 -6.31 -12.91 -17.48
CA SER A 518 -6.41 -14.35 -17.71
C SER A 518 -6.61 -15.16 -16.43
N SER A 519 -7.43 -14.67 -15.50
CA SER A 519 -7.55 -15.23 -14.14
C SER A 519 -9.01 -15.39 -13.71
N SER A 520 -9.25 -16.11 -12.63
CA SER A 520 -10.61 -16.36 -12.12
C SER A 520 -10.82 -15.85 -10.70
N LEU A 521 -12.01 -15.31 -10.46
CA LEU A 521 -12.48 -14.83 -9.16
C LEU A 521 -13.89 -15.37 -8.91
N VAL A 522 -14.03 -16.17 -7.85
CA VAL A 522 -15.27 -16.88 -7.52
C VAL A 522 -15.73 -16.52 -6.10
N PHE A 523 -16.96 -16.02 -6.00
CA PHE A 523 -17.65 -15.77 -4.74
C PHE A 523 -18.70 -16.87 -4.52
N ASN A 524 -18.43 -17.83 -3.62
CA ASN A 524 -19.38 -18.91 -3.35
C ASN A 524 -20.52 -18.46 -2.41
N ASP A 525 -20.29 -17.43 -1.61
CA ASP A 525 -21.26 -16.83 -0.67
C ASP A 525 -21.47 -15.34 -1.00
N THR A 526 -22.03 -14.58 -0.07
CA THR A 526 -22.41 -13.17 -0.21
C THR A 526 -21.18 -12.28 -0.38
N ALA A 527 -21.18 -11.45 -1.42
CA ALA A 527 -20.14 -10.47 -1.69
C ALA A 527 -20.67 -9.03 -1.57
N THR A 528 -20.03 -8.21 -0.74
CA THR A 528 -20.32 -6.76 -0.68
C THR A 528 -19.09 -5.99 -1.16
N ILE A 529 -19.29 -5.19 -2.19
CA ILE A 529 -18.21 -4.50 -2.90
C ILE A 529 -18.60 -3.02 -2.99
N ARG A 530 -18.02 -2.19 -2.13
CA ARG A 530 -18.47 -0.80 -1.99
C ARG A 530 -17.39 0.26 -1.89
N ASN A 531 -17.71 1.49 -2.29
CA ASN A 531 -16.83 2.65 -2.16
C ASN A 531 -15.44 2.50 -2.79
N ASN A 532 -15.26 1.58 -3.75
CA ASN A 532 -13.95 1.40 -4.38
C ASN A 532 -13.77 2.42 -5.50
N ARG A 533 -12.55 2.95 -5.64
CA ARG A 533 -12.30 4.10 -6.53
C ARG A 533 -11.08 3.90 -7.41
N VAL A 534 -11.24 4.15 -8.71
CA VAL A 534 -10.13 4.44 -9.61
C VAL A 534 -10.11 5.95 -9.83
N ARG A 535 -9.10 6.61 -9.27
CA ARG A 535 -8.90 8.05 -9.36
C ARG A 535 -7.86 8.32 -10.43
N VAL A 536 -8.16 8.19 -11.72
CA VAL A 536 -7.17 8.58 -12.74
C VAL A 536 -6.92 10.08 -12.62
N GLY A 537 -5.89 10.42 -11.86
CA GLY A 537 -5.47 11.78 -11.61
C GLY A 537 -5.00 12.37 -12.92
N ALA A 538 -5.44 13.58 -13.22
CA ALA A 538 -4.85 14.42 -14.25
C ALA A 538 -3.41 14.84 -13.90
N THR A 539 -2.62 13.96 -13.27
CA THR A 539 -1.28 14.19 -12.74
C THR A 539 -0.33 14.59 -13.87
N LEU A 540 -0.52 14.02 -15.07
CA LEU A 540 0.22 14.47 -16.26
C LEU A 540 -0.14 15.93 -16.63
N VAL A 541 -1.41 16.31 -16.55
CA VAL A 541 -1.85 17.69 -16.83
C VAL A 541 -1.38 18.64 -15.72
N HIS A 542 -1.31 18.19 -14.47
CA HIS A 542 -0.84 19.00 -13.35
C HIS A 542 0.69 19.22 -13.41
N CYS A 543 1.48 18.17 -13.70
CA CYS A 543 2.91 18.27 -13.96
C CYS A 543 3.21 19.12 -15.21
N LEU A 544 2.50 18.91 -16.31
CA LEU A 544 2.65 19.73 -17.52
C LEU A 544 2.26 21.19 -17.29
N ARG A 545 1.25 21.48 -16.45
CA ARG A 545 0.93 22.87 -16.05
C ARG A 545 1.99 23.47 -15.13
N LYS A 546 2.63 22.68 -14.27
CA LYS A 546 3.72 23.14 -13.38
C LYS A 546 5.00 23.41 -14.19
N LEU A 547 5.36 22.52 -15.11
CA LEU A 547 6.46 22.70 -16.08
C LEU A 547 6.19 23.86 -17.05
N ALA A 548 4.97 24.00 -17.56
CA ALA A 548 4.60 25.12 -18.43
C ALA A 548 4.64 26.49 -17.73
N ARG A 549 4.53 26.53 -16.38
CA ARG A 549 4.69 27.76 -15.59
C ARG A 549 6.14 28.10 -15.27
N GLN A 550 7.07 27.13 -15.37
CA GLN A 550 8.48 27.32 -15.03
C GLN A 550 9.42 27.51 -16.22
N LEU A 551 8.92 27.40 -17.46
CA LEU A 551 9.73 27.61 -18.67
C LEU A 551 9.22 28.78 -19.53
N PRO A 552 9.87 29.96 -19.48
CA PRO A 552 9.57 31.10 -20.37
C PRO A 552 9.72 30.79 -21.87
N ALA A 553 10.38 29.68 -22.23
CA ALA A 553 10.67 29.29 -23.61
C ALA A 553 9.47 28.73 -24.38
N TRP A 554 8.38 28.32 -23.71
CA TRP A 554 7.23 27.70 -24.36
C TRP A 554 6.39 28.69 -25.20
N GLN A 555 6.47 29.99 -24.90
CA GLN A 555 5.81 31.02 -25.71
C GLN A 555 6.44 31.12 -27.11
N ARG A 556 7.76 30.97 -27.24
CA ARG A 556 8.48 31.07 -28.52
C ARG A 556 8.23 29.87 -29.45
N LEU A 557 7.99 28.68 -28.89
CA LEU A 557 7.64 27.48 -29.67
C LEU A 557 6.20 27.51 -30.18
N ARG A 558 5.28 28.17 -29.45
CA ARG A 558 3.91 28.40 -29.90
C ARG A 558 3.85 29.40 -31.07
N ASP A 559 4.71 30.42 -31.06
CA ASP A 559 4.76 31.44 -32.12
C ASP A 559 5.45 30.94 -33.41
N MET A 560 6.41 30.01 -33.31
CA MET A 560 7.01 29.36 -34.49
C MET A 560 6.07 28.36 -35.19
N ALA A 561 5.06 27.83 -34.50
CA ALA A 561 4.12 26.88 -35.09
C ALA A 561 2.98 27.55 -35.89
N CYS A 562 2.83 28.87 -35.82
CA CYS A 562 1.75 29.60 -36.49
C CYS A 562 2.16 30.31 -37.80
N SER A 563 3.42 30.22 -38.24
CA SER A 563 3.92 31.02 -39.38
C SER A 563 4.21 30.26 -40.68
N SER A 564 3.83 28.98 -40.83
CA SER A 564 4.02 28.24 -42.09
C SER A 564 2.74 27.58 -42.58
N SER A 565 1.90 28.35 -43.29
CA SER A 565 0.76 27.83 -44.05
C SER A 565 0.75 28.39 -45.48
N SER A 566 1.44 27.70 -46.39
CA SER A 566 1.13 27.69 -47.82
C SER A 566 2.02 26.67 -48.53
N GLY A 567 1.47 25.56 -49.01
CA GLY A 567 2.14 24.70 -49.98
C GLY A 567 1.88 23.19 -49.85
N SER A 568 0.90 22.72 -50.63
CA SER A 568 0.95 21.49 -51.45
C SER A 568 1.43 20.15 -50.84
N SER A 569 0.45 19.23 -50.73
CA SER A 569 0.47 17.80 -51.13
C SER A 569 1.62 16.86 -50.75
N ASN A 570 1.21 15.73 -50.16
CA ASN A 570 1.91 14.44 -50.07
C ASN A 570 3.16 14.36 -49.18
N SER A 571 2.93 13.94 -47.93
CA SER A 571 3.86 13.06 -47.24
C SER A 571 3.13 12.24 -46.19
N ASN A 572 3.24 10.91 -46.32
CA ASN A 572 2.97 9.91 -45.29
C ASN A 572 3.92 10.13 -44.10
N SER A 573 3.68 11.16 -43.29
CA SER A 573 4.26 11.22 -41.95
C SER A 573 3.29 10.53 -41.00
N SER A 574 3.68 9.33 -40.59
CA SER A 574 3.27 8.68 -39.35
C SER A 574 3.51 9.62 -38.18
N SER A 575 2.64 10.61 -38.00
CA SER A 575 2.47 11.30 -36.74
C SER A 575 2.02 10.22 -35.77
N SER A 576 2.95 9.78 -34.94
CA SER A 576 2.72 9.00 -33.73
C SER A 576 1.65 9.74 -32.92
N LYS A 577 0.37 9.52 -33.23
CA LYS A 577 -0.67 9.53 -32.23
C LYS A 577 -0.15 8.53 -31.23
N ILE A 578 0.45 9.06 -30.17
CA ILE A 578 0.62 8.37 -28.92
C ILE A 578 -0.79 7.86 -28.64
N MET A 579 -1.03 6.60 -29.01
CA MET A 579 -2.14 5.83 -28.49
C MET A 579 -1.80 5.74 -27.02
N LEU A 580 -2.19 6.80 -26.29
CA LEU A 580 -2.68 6.70 -24.94
C LEU A 580 -3.80 5.68 -25.05
N ASN A 581 -3.42 4.41 -25.12
CA ASN A 581 -4.34 3.34 -24.88
C ASN A 581 -4.98 3.73 -23.53
N GLU A 582 -6.30 3.73 -23.52
CA GLU A 582 -7.12 4.19 -22.41
C GLU A 582 -7.14 3.08 -21.34
N TRP A 583 -6.00 2.83 -20.69
CA TRP A 583 -5.86 1.72 -19.73
C TRP A 583 -6.58 2.06 -18.42
N GLY A 584 -7.77 1.47 -18.28
CA GLY A 584 -8.29 0.96 -17.01
C GLY A 584 -9.46 1.71 -16.40
N GLY A 585 -10.67 1.16 -16.46
CA GLY A 585 -11.75 1.56 -15.55
C GLY A 585 -12.58 0.36 -15.16
N GLY A 586 -13.03 0.29 -13.92
CA GLY A 586 -13.66 -0.85 -13.27
C GLY A 586 -13.62 -0.58 -11.78
N GLY A 587 -14.34 0.44 -11.32
CA GLY A 587 -14.13 1.11 -10.03
C GLY A 587 -14.02 0.16 -8.85
N ALA A 588 -14.68 -1.00 -8.94
CA ALA A 588 -14.36 -2.17 -8.12
C ALA A 588 -13.53 -3.23 -8.87
N ILE A 589 -14.06 -3.82 -9.94
CA ILE A 589 -13.42 -4.96 -10.64
C ILE A 589 -13.08 -4.58 -12.07
N TYR A 590 -11.83 -4.81 -12.45
CA TYR A 590 -11.38 -4.82 -13.83
C TYR A 590 -10.90 -6.23 -14.21
N ALA A 591 -11.41 -6.77 -15.31
CA ALA A 591 -11.02 -8.09 -15.77
C ALA A 591 -10.76 -8.14 -17.27
N GLU A 592 -9.60 -8.67 -17.66
CA GLU A 592 -9.18 -8.75 -19.06
C GLU A 592 -8.61 -10.12 -19.46
N ASP A 593 -8.36 -10.30 -20.76
CA ASP A 593 -7.68 -11.47 -21.31
C ASP A 593 -8.29 -12.82 -20.91
N ALA A 594 -9.60 -13.00 -21.09
CA ALA A 594 -10.33 -14.23 -20.74
C ALA A 594 -10.51 -14.48 -19.24
N SER A 595 -10.53 -13.41 -18.46
CA SER A 595 -10.78 -13.49 -17.03
C SER A 595 -12.25 -13.81 -16.72
N ASN A 596 -12.46 -14.52 -15.61
CA ASN A 596 -13.79 -14.97 -15.19
C ASN A 596 -14.13 -14.45 -13.79
N VAL A 597 -15.26 -13.75 -13.66
CA VAL A 597 -15.86 -13.34 -12.38
C VAL A 597 -17.16 -14.11 -12.19
N THR A 598 -17.25 -14.92 -11.13
CA THR A 598 -18.43 -15.76 -10.86
C THR A 598 -19.00 -15.49 -9.48
N HIS A 599 -20.28 -15.12 -9.42
CA HIS A 599 -21.07 -15.00 -8.20
C HIS A 599 -22.02 -16.19 -8.09
N LYS A 600 -21.76 -17.07 -7.12
CA LYS A 600 -22.68 -18.16 -6.76
C LYS A 600 -23.58 -17.79 -5.58
N GLY A 601 -23.17 -16.80 -4.77
CA GLY A 601 -24.00 -16.15 -3.76
C GLY A 601 -24.53 -14.77 -4.23
N PRO A 602 -25.39 -14.11 -3.44
CA PRO A 602 -25.85 -12.75 -3.72
C PRO A 602 -24.71 -11.75 -3.70
N ALA A 603 -24.80 -10.68 -4.51
CA ALA A 603 -23.78 -9.64 -4.53
C ALA A 603 -24.36 -8.22 -4.55
N LEU A 604 -23.68 -7.31 -3.85
CA LEU A 604 -23.97 -5.88 -3.86
C LEU A 604 -22.72 -5.10 -4.29
N TYR A 605 -22.86 -4.32 -5.36
CA TYR A 605 -21.90 -3.32 -5.82
C TYR A 605 -22.46 -1.93 -5.55
N ALA A 606 -21.95 -1.24 -4.53
CA ALA A 606 -22.48 0.04 -4.09
C ALA A 606 -21.44 1.16 -4.12
N ASP A 607 -21.79 2.34 -4.65
CA ASP A 607 -20.97 3.55 -4.52
C ASP A 607 -19.53 3.44 -5.07
N ASN A 608 -19.31 2.55 -6.05
CA ASN A 608 -18.01 2.42 -6.70
C ASN A 608 -17.86 3.48 -7.80
N SER A 609 -16.65 4.01 -7.97
CA SER A 609 -16.40 5.08 -8.94
C SER A 609 -15.15 4.85 -9.79
N ALA A 610 -15.27 5.04 -11.10
CA ALA A 610 -14.15 5.01 -12.04
C ALA A 610 -14.09 6.34 -12.81
N ASN A 611 -13.28 7.29 -12.33
CA ASN A 611 -13.21 8.63 -12.96
C ASN A 611 -12.32 8.58 -14.21
N ASN A 612 -12.72 9.28 -15.28
CA ASN A 612 -12.02 9.35 -16.56
C ASN A 612 -11.92 8.00 -17.30
N THR A 613 -12.75 7.03 -16.92
CA THR A 613 -12.61 5.62 -17.32
C THR A 613 -13.97 4.91 -17.33
N ALA A 614 -14.02 3.65 -17.77
CA ALA A 614 -15.27 2.91 -17.94
C ALA A 614 -15.65 2.05 -16.72
N GLY A 615 -16.91 1.63 -16.60
CA GLY A 615 -17.36 0.62 -15.62
C GLY A 615 -17.25 1.06 -14.16
N GLY A 616 -18.23 1.78 -13.62
CA GLY A 616 -18.11 2.32 -12.26
C GLY A 616 -18.00 1.23 -11.20
N ALA A 617 -18.65 0.09 -11.39
CA ALA A 617 -18.44 -1.11 -10.59
C ALA A 617 -17.51 -2.11 -11.30
N VAL A 618 -17.88 -2.56 -12.50
CA VAL A 618 -17.21 -3.66 -13.18
C VAL A 618 -16.91 -3.27 -14.62
N ALA A 619 -15.70 -3.57 -15.08
CA ALA A 619 -15.40 -3.59 -16.51
C ALA A 619 -14.74 -4.89 -16.94
N MET A 620 -15.16 -5.37 -18.11
CA MET A 620 -14.74 -6.64 -18.68
C MET A 620 -14.24 -6.41 -20.11
N TYR A 621 -13.01 -6.83 -20.38
CA TYR A 621 -12.37 -6.73 -21.68
C TYR A 621 -11.96 -8.12 -22.16
N GLY A 622 -12.27 -8.48 -23.39
CA GLY A 622 -11.66 -9.64 -24.04
C GLY A 622 -10.42 -9.25 -24.85
N ARG A 623 -9.52 -10.20 -25.09
CA ARG A 623 -8.32 -9.97 -25.90
C ARG A 623 -8.56 -10.26 -27.37
N PHE A 624 -8.19 -9.33 -28.23
CA PHE A 624 -8.01 -9.62 -29.65
C PHE A 624 -6.58 -10.10 -29.89
N ILE A 625 -6.41 -11.36 -30.27
CA ILE A 625 -5.11 -11.91 -30.67
C ILE A 625 -5.10 -11.97 -32.21
N GLY A 626 -4.56 -10.94 -32.86
CA GLY A 626 -4.34 -10.93 -34.32
C GLY A 626 -4.37 -9.53 -34.93
N ALA A 627 -3.40 -9.25 -35.83
CA ALA A 627 -3.26 -7.97 -36.51
C ALA A 627 -4.37 -7.70 -37.55
N GLU A 628 -5.06 -8.73 -38.05
CA GLU A 628 -5.95 -8.59 -39.22
C GLU A 628 -7.23 -9.45 -39.16
N CYS A 629 -7.88 -9.61 -38.00
CA CYS A 629 -9.33 -9.88 -37.87
C CYS A 629 -10.02 -10.92 -38.84
N PRO A 630 -9.73 -12.25 -38.80
CA PRO A 630 -10.86 -13.16 -39.08
C PRO A 630 -10.85 -14.45 -38.23
N ALA A 631 -12.00 -14.76 -37.65
CA ALA A 631 -12.33 -15.95 -36.86
C ALA A 631 -11.79 -15.99 -35.41
N LEU A 632 -12.30 -15.07 -34.57
CA LEU A 632 -12.98 -15.32 -33.27
C LEU A 632 -12.56 -16.51 -32.38
N ALA A 633 -11.31 -16.98 -32.41
CA ALA A 633 -10.71 -17.78 -31.32
C ALA A 633 -10.25 -16.88 -30.16
N ALA A 634 -10.89 -15.73 -30.00
CA ALA A 634 -10.55 -14.74 -29.00
C ALA A 634 -11.26 -15.12 -27.69
N ALA A 635 -10.47 -15.31 -26.65
CA ALA A 635 -10.96 -15.73 -25.36
C ALA A 635 -11.66 -14.54 -24.67
N ARG A 636 -12.97 -14.67 -24.48
CA ARG A 636 -13.83 -13.64 -23.88
C ARG A 636 -13.69 -13.66 -22.38
N SER A 637 -13.59 -12.49 -21.77
CA SER A 637 -13.77 -12.39 -20.32
C SER A 637 -15.25 -12.52 -19.97
N ARG A 638 -15.58 -13.13 -18.83
CA ARG A 638 -16.95 -13.48 -18.46
C ARG A 638 -17.31 -13.04 -17.04
N PHE A 639 -18.44 -12.38 -16.91
CA PHE A 639 -19.12 -12.13 -15.65
C PHE A 639 -20.35 -13.03 -15.56
N ALA A 640 -20.49 -13.82 -14.50
CA ALA A 640 -21.62 -14.72 -14.32
C ALA A 640 -22.17 -14.63 -12.90
N ALA A 641 -23.49 -14.47 -12.76
CA ALA A 641 -24.16 -14.47 -11.48
C ALA A 641 -25.33 -15.48 -11.49
N SER A 642 -25.25 -16.51 -10.64
CA SER A 642 -26.34 -17.48 -10.48
C SER A 642 -27.41 -17.04 -9.48
N LYS A 643 -27.09 -16.04 -8.65
CA LYS A 643 -27.98 -15.40 -7.68
C LYS A 643 -28.17 -13.93 -8.00
N PHE A 644 -29.01 -13.28 -7.20
CA PHE A 644 -29.36 -11.88 -7.37
C PHE A 644 -28.14 -10.96 -7.17
N VAL A 645 -27.96 -10.00 -8.08
CA VAL A 645 -26.89 -8.99 -7.99
C VAL A 645 -27.49 -7.60 -8.08
N THR A 646 -27.07 -6.73 -7.16
CA THR A 646 -27.46 -5.31 -7.15
C THR A 646 -26.27 -4.42 -7.45
N PHE A 647 -26.44 -3.49 -8.38
CA PHE A 647 -25.55 -2.38 -8.68
C PHE A 647 -26.24 -1.08 -8.28
N GLN A 648 -25.77 -0.45 -7.22
CA GLN A 648 -26.37 0.73 -6.64
C GLN A 648 -25.39 1.90 -6.64
N ALA A 649 -25.83 3.06 -7.15
CA ALA A 649 -25.08 4.32 -7.02
C ALA A 649 -23.63 4.29 -7.54
N ASN A 650 -23.33 3.43 -8.53
CA ASN A 650 -21.99 3.39 -9.13
C ASN A 650 -21.84 4.47 -10.19
N ALA A 651 -20.63 4.99 -10.37
CA ALA A 651 -20.35 6.07 -11.31
C ALA A 651 -19.10 5.83 -12.17
N ALA A 652 -19.18 6.11 -13.46
CA ALA A 652 -18.02 6.12 -14.35
C ALA A 652 -18.23 7.13 -15.49
N ASP A 653 -17.24 7.31 -16.36
CA ASP A 653 -17.46 8.07 -17.60
C ASP A 653 -18.32 7.26 -18.57
N THR A 654 -18.13 5.95 -18.65
CA THR A 654 -18.91 5.09 -19.56
C THR A 654 -19.33 3.82 -18.85
N GLY A 655 -20.62 3.46 -18.88
CA GLY A 655 -21.13 2.28 -18.18
C GLY A 655 -21.11 2.48 -16.66
N GLY A 656 -22.04 3.27 -16.12
CA GLY A 656 -22.00 3.67 -14.70
C GLY A 656 -21.89 2.50 -13.70
N ALA A 657 -22.49 1.35 -14.01
CA ALA A 657 -22.24 0.09 -13.29
C ALA A 657 -21.31 -0.84 -14.06
N LEU A 658 -21.67 -1.19 -15.30
CA LEU A 658 -21.02 -2.26 -16.06
C LEU A 658 -20.52 -1.76 -17.42
N TYR A 659 -19.26 -2.04 -17.73
CA TYR A 659 -18.71 -1.87 -19.06
C TYR A 659 -18.26 -3.21 -19.65
N LEU A 660 -18.69 -3.51 -20.87
CA LEU A 660 -18.34 -4.74 -21.58
C LEU A 660 -17.71 -4.41 -22.92
N SER A 661 -16.59 -5.05 -23.23
CA SER A 661 -15.96 -5.01 -24.55
C SER A 661 -15.40 -6.39 -24.89
N PHE A 662 -15.92 -7.02 -25.95
CA PHE A 662 -15.57 -8.39 -26.30
C PHE A 662 -15.70 -9.39 -25.12
N ALA A 663 -16.75 -9.20 -24.31
CA ALA A 663 -16.98 -9.92 -23.06
C ALA A 663 -18.40 -10.49 -22.97
N GLU A 664 -18.63 -11.41 -22.04
CA GLU A 664 -19.96 -11.95 -21.72
C GLU A 664 -20.37 -11.57 -20.29
N ALA A 665 -21.63 -11.16 -20.11
CA ALA A 665 -22.25 -11.01 -18.80
C ALA A 665 -23.55 -11.84 -18.74
N LEU A 666 -23.69 -12.67 -17.71
CA LEU A 666 -24.83 -13.56 -17.51
C LEU A 666 -25.46 -13.36 -16.13
N PHE A 667 -26.73 -12.97 -16.09
CA PHE A 667 -27.51 -12.79 -14.86
C PHE A 667 -28.63 -13.83 -14.78
N ALA A 668 -28.38 -14.94 -14.09
CA ALA A 668 -29.35 -16.02 -13.95
C ALA A 668 -30.31 -15.82 -12.76
N GLY A 669 -29.86 -15.22 -11.65
CA GLY A 669 -30.67 -15.00 -10.45
C GLY A 669 -31.42 -13.67 -10.38
N GLY A 670 -31.44 -12.91 -11.48
CA GLY A 670 -31.94 -11.54 -11.54
C GLY A 670 -30.87 -10.49 -11.28
N ALA A 671 -31.14 -9.25 -11.68
CA ALA A 671 -30.23 -8.12 -11.55
C ALA A 671 -30.98 -6.83 -11.24
N GLN A 672 -30.39 -5.95 -10.45
CA GLN A 672 -30.94 -4.64 -10.18
C GLN A 672 -29.87 -3.57 -10.36
N PHE A 673 -30.19 -2.53 -11.12
CA PHE A 673 -29.33 -1.39 -11.39
C PHE A 673 -30.09 -0.15 -10.90
N VAL A 674 -29.67 0.43 -9.77
CA VAL A 674 -30.32 1.59 -9.14
C VAL A 674 -29.35 2.75 -9.07
N ALA A 675 -29.78 3.95 -9.45
CA ALA A 675 -29.02 5.19 -9.22
C ALA A 675 -27.61 5.22 -9.85
N ASN A 676 -27.35 4.43 -10.90
CA ASN A 676 -26.03 4.40 -11.54
C ASN A 676 -25.85 5.58 -12.51
N ALA A 677 -24.62 6.08 -12.64
CA ALA A 677 -24.33 7.32 -13.35
C ALA A 677 -23.18 7.17 -14.36
N ALA A 678 -23.43 7.52 -15.62
CA ALA A 678 -22.38 7.86 -16.58
C ALA A 678 -22.17 9.38 -16.56
N ARG A 679 -21.01 9.84 -16.08
CA ARG A 679 -20.68 11.28 -15.89
C ARG A 679 -19.79 11.80 -16.99
N ASP A 680 -20.01 13.05 -17.39
CA ASP A 680 -19.12 13.72 -18.34
C ASP A 680 -17.72 13.85 -17.76
N GLY A 681 -16.77 13.10 -18.32
CA GLY A 681 -15.34 13.31 -18.17
C GLY A 681 -14.74 13.83 -19.47
N THR A 682 -13.71 13.15 -19.98
CA THR A 682 -13.07 13.55 -21.26
C THR A 682 -13.78 13.03 -22.51
N SER A 683 -14.66 12.03 -22.35
CA SER A 683 -15.46 11.42 -23.41
C SER A 683 -16.95 11.57 -23.13
N ALA A 684 -17.77 11.41 -24.17
CA ALA A 684 -19.23 11.45 -24.03
C ALA A 684 -19.69 10.33 -23.09
N ALA A 685 -20.39 10.70 -22.01
CA ALA A 685 -20.70 9.75 -20.97
C ALA A 685 -21.83 8.81 -21.37
N ALA A 686 -21.48 7.60 -21.80
CA ALA A 686 -22.39 6.68 -22.47
C ALA A 686 -22.84 5.53 -21.56
N GLY A 687 -24.12 5.14 -21.63
CA GLY A 687 -24.66 3.97 -20.91
C GLY A 687 -24.75 4.18 -19.39
N GLY A 688 -25.79 4.85 -18.92
CA GLY A 688 -25.96 5.25 -17.52
C GLY A 688 -25.78 4.12 -16.51
N ALA A 689 -26.28 2.91 -16.83
CA ALA A 689 -26.02 1.71 -16.04
C ALA A 689 -25.05 0.75 -16.75
N VAL A 690 -25.32 0.41 -18.01
CA VAL A 690 -24.52 -0.55 -18.76
C VAL A 690 -24.11 0.02 -20.11
N TYR A 691 -22.83 -0.12 -20.42
CA TYR A 691 -22.32 0.11 -21.76
C TYR A 691 -21.70 -1.18 -22.29
N SER A 692 -22.04 -1.52 -23.53
CA SER A 692 -21.65 -2.76 -24.16
C SER A 692 -21.17 -2.49 -25.57
N SER A 693 -19.92 -2.84 -25.87
CA SER A 693 -19.28 -2.53 -27.15
C SER A 693 -19.14 -3.78 -28.05
N THR A 694 -18.31 -3.69 -29.09
CA THR A 694 -18.15 -4.72 -30.13
C THR A 694 -17.96 -6.14 -29.57
N GLY A 695 -18.76 -7.08 -30.07
CA GLY A 695 -18.64 -8.52 -29.81
C GLY A 695 -19.08 -8.98 -28.42
N THR A 696 -19.79 -8.15 -27.67
CA THR A 696 -20.27 -8.51 -26.32
C THR A 696 -21.57 -9.30 -26.35
N ILE A 697 -21.80 -10.05 -25.27
CA ILE A 697 -23.04 -10.77 -25.02
C ILE A 697 -23.52 -10.44 -23.60
N LEU A 698 -24.68 -9.83 -23.47
CA LEU A 698 -25.35 -9.58 -22.19
C LEU A 698 -26.62 -10.45 -22.13
N LYS A 699 -26.63 -11.45 -21.26
CA LYS A 699 -27.73 -12.40 -21.08
C LYS A 699 -28.40 -12.19 -19.73
N VAL A 700 -29.71 -12.02 -19.75
CA VAL A 700 -30.56 -11.88 -18.55
C VAL A 700 -31.55 -13.04 -18.54
N ARG A 701 -31.47 -13.91 -17.53
CA ARG A 701 -32.42 -15.02 -17.35
C ARG A 701 -33.46 -14.78 -16.27
N GLY A 702 -33.14 -13.98 -15.26
CA GLY A 702 -34.08 -13.60 -14.20
C GLY A 702 -34.77 -12.26 -14.45
N ALA A 703 -35.42 -11.71 -13.43
CA ALA A 703 -35.93 -10.35 -13.46
C ALA A 703 -34.78 -9.33 -13.44
N ALA A 704 -34.82 -8.33 -14.31
CA ALA A 704 -33.88 -7.21 -14.32
C ALA A 704 -34.59 -5.87 -14.07
N SER A 705 -33.98 -4.99 -13.28
CA SER A 705 -34.53 -3.64 -13.06
C SER A 705 -33.46 -2.58 -13.27
N PHE A 706 -33.81 -1.51 -13.99
CA PHE A 706 -32.97 -0.36 -14.30
C PHE A 706 -33.71 0.89 -13.83
N LEU A 707 -33.28 1.44 -12.70
CA LEU A 707 -33.98 2.47 -11.95
C LEU A 707 -33.06 3.68 -11.73
N ASP A 708 -33.60 4.89 -11.91
CA ASP A 708 -33.03 6.16 -11.47
C ASP A 708 -31.61 6.47 -11.99
N TYR A 709 -31.31 6.11 -13.23
CA TYR A 709 -29.97 6.28 -13.79
C TYR A 709 -29.76 7.65 -14.44
N THR A 710 -28.50 8.07 -14.50
CA THR A 710 -28.07 9.33 -15.11
C THR A 710 -27.02 9.08 -16.19
N SER A 711 -27.14 9.78 -17.32
CA SER A 711 -26.14 9.77 -18.40
C SER A 711 -26.09 11.12 -19.09
N SER A 712 -24.95 11.49 -19.67
CA SER A 712 -24.92 12.65 -20.57
C SER A 712 -25.28 12.27 -22.00
N THR A 713 -24.93 11.04 -22.40
CA THR A 713 -25.22 10.44 -23.70
C THR A 713 -25.75 9.00 -23.55
N GLY A 714 -26.72 8.61 -24.38
CA GLY A 714 -27.28 7.25 -24.37
C GLY A 714 -28.08 6.85 -23.13
N GLY A 715 -28.68 5.65 -23.22
CA GLY A 715 -29.67 5.21 -22.23
C GLY A 715 -29.14 4.52 -20.98
N ALA A 716 -30.04 3.85 -20.24
CA ALA A 716 -29.66 2.96 -19.13
C ALA A 716 -28.70 1.91 -19.63
N VAL A 717 -29.05 1.32 -20.76
CA VAL A 717 -28.22 0.37 -21.49
C VAL A 717 -27.92 0.95 -22.87
N GLN A 718 -26.64 1.02 -23.21
CA GLN A 718 -26.19 1.34 -24.55
C GLN A 718 -25.42 0.16 -25.15
N LEU A 719 -25.87 -0.30 -26.32
CA LEU A 719 -25.15 -1.26 -27.14
C LEU A 719 -24.55 -0.54 -28.33
N ALA A 720 -23.22 -0.57 -28.46
CA ALA A 720 -22.48 0.17 -29.46
C ALA A 720 -21.56 -0.74 -30.30
N SER A 721 -21.45 -0.41 -31.58
CA SER A 721 -20.50 -1.05 -32.50
C SER A 721 -19.39 -0.05 -32.84
N THR A 722 -18.44 0.11 -31.92
CA THR A 722 -17.42 1.18 -32.00
C THR A 722 -16.13 0.77 -32.70
N ALA A 723 -15.91 -0.49 -33.06
CA ALA A 723 -14.63 -0.91 -33.65
C ALA A 723 -14.41 -0.26 -35.02
N ALA A 724 -13.65 0.83 -35.11
CA ALA A 724 -13.46 1.58 -36.36
C ALA A 724 -12.68 0.80 -37.43
N ASN A 725 -11.85 -0.18 -37.03
CA ASN A 725 -10.79 -0.70 -37.88
C ASN A 725 -10.94 -2.17 -38.32
N CYS A 726 -11.94 -2.92 -37.83
CA CYS A 726 -12.24 -4.26 -38.37
C CYS A 726 -13.46 -4.21 -39.29
N ASN A 727 -13.30 -4.72 -40.52
CA ASN A 727 -14.41 -4.90 -41.47
C ASN A 727 -15.49 -5.85 -40.90
N TRP A 728 -15.11 -6.72 -39.97
CA TRP A 728 -16.01 -7.52 -39.15
C TRP A 728 -16.20 -6.88 -37.78
N LYS A 729 -17.35 -6.23 -37.58
CA LYS A 729 -17.76 -5.71 -36.26
C LYS A 729 -18.82 -6.64 -35.67
N PRO A 730 -18.43 -7.65 -34.87
CA PRO A 730 -19.42 -8.49 -34.22
C PRO A 730 -20.35 -7.60 -33.39
N ALA A 731 -21.65 -7.79 -33.58
CA ALA A 731 -22.68 -7.05 -32.88
C ALA A 731 -22.56 -7.23 -31.37
N ALA A 732 -22.86 -6.17 -30.61
CA ALA A 732 -23.20 -6.31 -29.20
C ALA A 732 -24.61 -6.92 -29.12
N THR A 733 -24.79 -7.95 -28.29
CA THR A 733 -26.08 -8.65 -28.15
C THR A 733 -26.60 -8.52 -26.72
N LEU A 734 -27.87 -8.11 -26.57
CA LEU A 734 -28.64 -8.21 -25.33
C LEU A 734 -29.73 -9.26 -25.51
N GLU A 735 -29.75 -10.28 -24.67
CA GLU A 735 -30.69 -11.40 -24.74
C GLU A 735 -31.39 -11.60 -23.40
N PHE A 736 -32.71 -11.53 -23.44
CA PHE A 736 -33.62 -11.93 -22.38
C PHE A 736 -34.09 -13.35 -22.68
N THR A 737 -34.08 -14.27 -21.70
CA THR A 737 -34.64 -15.63 -21.89
C THR A 737 -36.16 -15.65 -21.68
N PRO A 738 -36.88 -16.70 -22.13
CA PRO A 738 -38.34 -16.75 -22.08
C PRO A 738 -38.96 -16.42 -20.72
N ASP A 739 -38.30 -16.86 -19.65
CA ASP A 739 -38.76 -16.69 -18.27
C ASP A 739 -38.27 -15.39 -17.59
N SER A 740 -37.55 -14.53 -18.33
CA SER A 740 -37.03 -13.27 -17.81
C SER A 740 -38.05 -12.14 -17.89
N SER A 741 -37.83 -11.10 -17.10
CA SER A 741 -38.62 -9.86 -17.17
C SER A 741 -37.71 -8.66 -16.98
N SER A 742 -38.13 -7.48 -17.42
CA SER A 742 -37.40 -6.26 -17.09
C SER A 742 -38.26 -5.04 -16.81
N CYS A 743 -37.75 -4.14 -15.98
CA CYS A 743 -38.38 -2.86 -15.63
C CYS A 743 -37.36 -1.73 -15.82
N TRP A 744 -37.75 -0.67 -16.54
CA TRP A 744 -36.86 0.42 -16.94
C TRP A 744 -37.51 1.76 -16.57
N MET A 745 -37.04 2.44 -15.54
CA MET A 745 -37.69 3.66 -15.04
C MET A 745 -36.68 4.70 -14.56
N GLY A 746 -37.06 5.97 -14.63
CA GLY A 746 -36.31 7.05 -13.99
C GLY A 746 -35.04 7.47 -14.72
N ASN A 747 -34.94 7.30 -16.04
CA ASN A 747 -33.82 7.91 -16.76
C ASN A 747 -33.85 9.42 -16.62
N THR A 748 -32.68 10.01 -16.35
CA THR A 748 -32.46 11.43 -16.53
C THR A 748 -31.19 11.65 -17.34
N ALA A 749 -31.35 12.07 -18.60
CA ALA A 749 -30.22 12.39 -19.47
C ALA A 749 -30.09 13.89 -19.71
N ALA A 750 -28.87 14.42 -19.62
CA ALA A 750 -28.61 15.85 -19.79
C ALA A 750 -28.86 16.33 -21.24
N GLN A 751 -28.53 15.49 -22.22
CA GLN A 751 -28.75 15.80 -23.63
C GLN A 751 -30.11 15.29 -24.10
N ALA A 752 -30.82 16.08 -24.90
CA ALA A 752 -32.11 15.71 -25.50
C ALA A 752 -32.00 14.50 -26.45
N THR A 753 -30.78 14.13 -26.85
CA THR A 753 -30.51 12.98 -27.70
C THR A 753 -30.12 11.72 -26.92
N ALA A 754 -30.32 11.68 -25.60
CA ALA A 754 -29.69 10.69 -24.73
C ALA A 754 -30.61 10.03 -23.67
N GLY A 755 -31.89 10.38 -23.59
CA GLY A 755 -32.80 9.91 -22.55
C GLY A 755 -33.56 8.62 -22.83
N ALA A 756 -33.31 7.91 -23.93
CA ALA A 756 -33.90 6.58 -24.14
C ALA A 756 -33.50 5.59 -23.04
N ALA A 757 -34.34 4.63 -22.65
CA ALA A 757 -33.91 3.62 -21.69
C ALA A 757 -32.89 2.63 -22.29
N LEU A 758 -33.06 2.33 -23.58
CA LEU A 758 -32.18 1.45 -24.33
C LEU A 758 -31.76 2.13 -25.63
N GLN A 759 -30.45 2.26 -25.82
CA GLN A 759 -29.87 2.79 -27.06
C GLN A 759 -29.11 1.72 -27.83
N LEU A 760 -29.38 1.65 -29.13
CA LEU A 760 -28.79 0.71 -30.07
C LEU A 760 -28.03 1.46 -31.16
N ASP A 761 -26.74 1.18 -31.30
CA ASP A 761 -25.89 1.68 -32.39
C ASP A 761 -25.30 0.53 -33.22
N GLY A 762 -25.06 0.81 -34.49
CA GLY A 762 -24.49 -0.11 -35.47
C GLY A 762 -25.35 -1.35 -35.71
N SER A 763 -24.70 -2.51 -35.72
CA SER A 763 -25.29 -3.83 -35.95
C SER A 763 -25.79 -4.53 -34.67
N SER A 764 -25.89 -3.81 -33.55
CA SER A 764 -26.25 -4.38 -32.25
C SER A 764 -27.65 -5.03 -32.26
N ILE A 765 -27.82 -6.10 -31.49
CA ILE A 765 -29.02 -6.95 -31.48
C ILE A 765 -29.64 -6.98 -30.09
N VAL A 766 -30.96 -6.84 -30.01
CA VAL A 766 -31.71 -7.09 -28.78
C VAL A 766 -32.79 -8.14 -29.02
N ASN A 767 -32.81 -9.14 -28.15
CA ASN A 767 -33.79 -10.21 -28.18
C ASN A 767 -34.60 -10.20 -26.87
N PHE A 768 -35.81 -9.66 -26.95
CA PHE A 768 -36.84 -9.83 -25.92
C PHE A 768 -37.59 -11.13 -26.24
N THR A 769 -37.06 -12.27 -25.79
CA THR A 769 -37.75 -13.55 -26.04
C THR A 769 -39.10 -13.59 -25.30
N LEU A 770 -40.06 -14.31 -25.87
CA LEU A 770 -41.39 -14.48 -25.28
C LEU A 770 -41.41 -15.60 -24.25
N PRO A 771 -42.28 -15.54 -23.22
CA PRO A 771 -43.35 -14.55 -22.97
C PRO A 771 -43.02 -13.46 -21.92
N GLY A 772 -41.75 -13.21 -21.62
CA GLY A 772 -41.29 -12.25 -20.60
C GLY A 772 -41.94 -10.86 -20.65
N GLN A 773 -42.25 -10.29 -19.48
CA GLN A 773 -42.78 -8.93 -19.35
C GLN A 773 -41.63 -7.92 -19.30
N HIS A 774 -41.68 -6.90 -20.17
CA HIS A 774 -40.68 -5.83 -20.23
C HIS A 774 -41.40 -4.47 -20.16
N ASN A 775 -41.28 -3.78 -19.03
CA ASN A 775 -41.97 -2.53 -18.74
C ASN A 775 -41.01 -1.35 -18.85
N PHE A 776 -41.37 -0.35 -19.64
CA PHE A 776 -40.68 0.94 -19.67
C PHE A 776 -41.58 1.99 -19.02
N GLY A 777 -41.02 2.73 -18.06
CA GLY A 777 -41.67 3.82 -17.35
C GLY A 777 -41.19 5.19 -17.83
N SER A 778 -41.37 6.22 -17.00
CA SER A 778 -41.03 7.59 -17.39
C SER A 778 -39.52 7.79 -17.50
N ASN A 779 -39.03 8.03 -18.72
CA ASN A 779 -37.65 8.33 -19.03
C ASN A 779 -37.57 9.77 -19.60
N TRP A 780 -36.68 10.61 -19.03
CA TRP A 780 -36.62 12.04 -19.30
C TRP A 780 -35.27 12.46 -19.91
N ALA A 781 -35.30 13.40 -20.86
CA ALA A 781 -34.11 13.92 -21.56
C ALA A 781 -34.10 15.45 -21.67
N GLY A 782 -32.91 16.01 -21.87
CA GLY A 782 -32.68 17.42 -22.21
C GLY A 782 -32.50 18.35 -21.01
N ALA A 783 -32.32 19.65 -21.29
CA ALA A 783 -32.18 20.67 -20.26
C ALA A 783 -33.37 20.62 -19.29
N ALA A 784 -33.11 20.37 -18.02
CA ALA A 784 -34.11 20.18 -16.96
C ALA A 784 -35.11 19.01 -17.17
N GLY A 785 -34.77 18.00 -17.98
CA GLY A 785 -35.63 16.82 -18.18
C GLY A 785 -36.98 17.13 -18.84
N GLN A 786 -37.06 18.20 -19.64
CA GLN A 786 -38.33 18.70 -20.17
C GLN A 786 -38.90 17.89 -21.35
N GLN A 787 -38.17 16.89 -21.88
CA GLN A 787 -38.63 16.06 -22.99
C GLN A 787 -38.83 14.61 -22.54
N LEU A 788 -40.05 14.11 -22.70
CA LEU A 788 -40.35 12.67 -22.62
C LEU A 788 -39.77 12.01 -23.88
N GLU A 789 -38.72 11.21 -23.75
CA GLU A 789 -38.07 10.58 -24.90
C GLU A 789 -38.57 9.15 -25.15
N SER A 790 -38.30 8.65 -26.35
CA SER A 790 -38.52 7.26 -26.76
C SER A 790 -37.86 6.25 -25.81
N ASP A 791 -38.59 5.23 -25.37
CA ASP A 791 -38.04 4.18 -24.49
C ASP A 791 -36.88 3.39 -25.14
N ILE A 792 -36.94 3.20 -26.46
CA ILE A 792 -35.90 2.52 -27.24
C ILE A 792 -35.51 3.40 -28.42
N ARG A 793 -34.20 3.61 -28.60
CA ARG A 793 -33.64 4.38 -29.70
C ARG A 793 -32.66 3.57 -30.53
N VAL A 794 -32.85 3.59 -31.86
CA VAL A 794 -31.99 2.89 -32.83
C VAL A 794 -31.29 3.93 -33.71
N MET A 795 -29.98 4.09 -33.55
CA MET A 795 -29.18 5.17 -34.15
C MET A 795 -28.82 4.93 -35.62
N ARG A 796 -28.77 3.68 -36.07
CA ARG A 796 -28.41 3.34 -37.46
C ARG A 796 -29.39 2.32 -38.05
N PRO A 797 -29.60 2.33 -39.37
CA PRO A 797 -30.58 1.46 -40.03
C PRO A 797 -30.31 -0.05 -39.88
N GLN A 798 -29.15 -0.45 -39.37
CA GLN A 798 -28.68 -1.84 -39.26
C GLN A 798 -28.99 -2.49 -37.91
N GLY A 799 -29.48 -1.72 -36.93
CA GLY A 799 -29.90 -2.27 -35.64
C GLY A 799 -31.19 -3.08 -35.79
N VAL A 800 -31.23 -4.27 -35.16
CA VAL A 800 -32.37 -5.19 -35.24
C VAL A 800 -32.85 -5.51 -33.83
N PHE A 801 -34.16 -5.48 -33.62
CA PHE A 801 -34.78 -6.05 -32.43
C PHE A 801 -35.94 -6.97 -32.78
N TYR A 802 -36.08 -8.05 -32.01
CA TYR A 802 -37.14 -9.03 -32.18
C TYR A 802 -38.27 -8.70 -31.22
N CYS A 803 -39.43 -8.31 -31.76
CA CYS A 803 -40.64 -8.18 -30.96
C CYS A 803 -41.38 -9.51 -30.92
N GLY A 804 -41.40 -10.11 -29.75
CA GLY A 804 -42.22 -11.26 -29.49
C GLY A 804 -43.71 -11.05 -29.81
N ALA A 805 -44.40 -12.10 -30.25
CA ALA A 805 -45.83 -12.10 -30.45
C ALA A 805 -46.63 -12.29 -29.13
N ARG A 806 -47.57 -11.40 -28.81
CA ARG A 806 -48.73 -11.75 -27.98
C ARG A 806 -50.00 -11.07 -28.49
N ALA A 807 -51.09 -11.84 -28.50
CA ALA A 807 -52.40 -11.41 -28.93
C ALA A 807 -52.98 -10.36 -27.98
N ARG A 808 -53.64 -9.33 -28.54
CA ARG A 808 -54.38 -8.30 -27.79
C ARG A 808 -55.56 -8.95 -27.06
N GLY A 809 -55.57 -8.94 -25.73
CA GLY A 809 -56.73 -9.30 -24.94
C GLY A 809 -56.41 -9.58 -23.48
N VAL A 810 -56.74 -8.62 -22.60
CA VAL A 810 -56.73 -8.69 -21.12
C VAL A 810 -55.34 -8.75 -20.47
N GLY A 811 -54.74 -7.56 -20.29
CA GLY A 811 -53.44 -7.32 -19.68
C GLY A 811 -52.53 -6.53 -20.63
N ARG A 812 -52.51 -5.20 -20.52
CA ARG A 812 -51.78 -4.30 -21.45
C ARG A 812 -50.27 -4.53 -21.36
N TYR A 813 -49.68 -5.13 -22.40
CA TYR A 813 -48.28 -4.92 -22.76
C TYR A 813 -48.22 -4.49 -24.23
N SER A 814 -48.23 -3.18 -24.46
CA SER A 814 -47.49 -2.63 -25.60
C SER A 814 -46.06 -2.43 -25.10
N ILE A 815 -45.07 -2.40 -26.00
CA ILE A 815 -44.02 -1.40 -25.82
C ILE A 815 -44.79 -0.08 -25.79
N ALA A 816 -45.17 0.42 -24.61
CA ALA A 816 -45.86 1.70 -24.43
C ALA A 816 -44.89 2.89 -24.61
N GLY A 817 -43.81 2.62 -25.34
CA GLY A 817 -42.76 3.54 -25.68
C GLY A 817 -42.82 3.89 -27.14
N ASN A 818 -42.59 5.17 -27.41
CA ASN A 818 -42.29 5.61 -28.75
C ASN A 818 -40.97 4.94 -29.17
N VAL A 819 -40.95 4.13 -30.24
CA VAL A 819 -39.68 3.74 -30.89
C VAL A 819 -39.39 4.82 -31.92
N CYS A 820 -38.37 5.63 -31.68
CA CYS A 820 -37.90 6.62 -32.66
C CYS A 820 -36.74 6.03 -33.46
N ALA A 821 -37.01 5.66 -34.71
CA ALA A 821 -35.95 5.52 -35.70
C ALA A 821 -35.40 6.92 -36.04
N VAL A 822 -34.10 7.06 -36.31
CA VAL A 822 -33.45 8.36 -36.64
C VAL A 822 -34.13 9.10 -37.80
N SER A 823 -34.84 8.40 -38.68
CA SER A 823 -35.64 8.97 -39.77
C SER A 823 -37.06 9.43 -39.38
N CYS A 824 -37.54 9.16 -38.16
CA CYS A 824 -38.88 9.52 -37.67
C CYS A 824 -38.78 10.58 -36.55
N THR A 825 -38.15 11.74 -36.79
CA THR A 825 -38.12 12.85 -35.84
C THR A 825 -39.54 13.26 -35.42
N GLY A 826 -39.90 12.99 -34.17
CA GLY A 826 -41.22 13.31 -33.59
C GLY A 826 -42.37 12.33 -33.89
N ARG A 827 -42.09 11.10 -34.36
CA ARG A 827 -43.14 10.07 -34.58
C ARG A 827 -42.73 8.72 -34.01
N SER A 828 -43.69 7.98 -33.46
CA SER A 828 -43.52 6.61 -32.99
C SER A 828 -44.02 5.57 -33.98
N CYS A 829 -43.27 4.47 -34.13
CA CYS A 829 -43.76 3.29 -34.84
C CYS A 829 -44.23 2.24 -33.81
N PRO A 830 -45.44 1.68 -33.94
CA PRO A 830 -45.83 0.50 -33.16
C PRO A 830 -44.96 -0.68 -33.58
N CYS A 831 -44.46 -1.47 -32.61
CA CYS A 831 -43.70 -2.66 -32.97
C CYS A 831 -44.62 -3.73 -33.58
N PRO A 832 -44.35 -4.23 -34.80
CA PRO A 832 -45.14 -5.31 -35.38
C PRO A 832 -44.91 -6.59 -34.59
N THR A 833 -45.97 -7.03 -33.89
CA THR A 833 -46.04 -8.27 -33.12
C THR A 833 -45.57 -9.47 -33.96
N GLY A 834 -44.57 -10.22 -33.49
CA GLY A 834 -44.08 -11.43 -34.16
C GLY A 834 -43.21 -11.20 -35.40
N GLN A 835 -42.76 -9.96 -35.65
CA GLN A 835 -41.87 -9.65 -36.76
C GLN A 835 -40.54 -9.05 -36.27
N VAL A 836 -39.51 -9.22 -37.10
CA VAL A 836 -38.23 -8.54 -36.93
C VAL A 836 -38.42 -7.07 -37.29
N PHE A 837 -38.28 -6.18 -36.32
CA PHE A 837 -38.24 -4.75 -36.61
C PHE A 837 -36.86 -4.39 -37.16
N SER A 838 -36.86 -3.76 -38.33
CA SER A 838 -35.70 -3.09 -38.89
C SER A 838 -36.04 -1.61 -39.00
N ALA A 839 -35.12 -0.73 -38.62
CA ALA A 839 -35.31 0.71 -38.77
C ALA A 839 -35.64 1.12 -40.23
N SER A 840 -35.20 0.34 -41.23
CA SER A 840 -35.55 0.55 -42.64
C SER A 840 -37.00 0.20 -43.01
N LYS A 841 -37.73 -0.55 -42.17
CA LYS A 841 -39.13 -0.96 -42.40
C LYS A 841 -40.15 -0.10 -41.64
N CYS A 842 -39.71 0.88 -40.85
CA CYS A 842 -40.61 1.87 -40.23
C CYS A 842 -41.22 2.76 -41.33
N SER A 843 -42.50 2.57 -41.65
CA SER A 843 -43.27 3.61 -42.31
C SER A 843 -43.88 4.49 -41.21
N CYS A 844 -43.34 5.69 -40.99
CA CYS A 844 -43.84 6.58 -39.94
C CYS A 844 -45.26 7.07 -40.32
N GLN A 845 -46.32 6.36 -39.89
CA GLN A 845 -47.69 6.83 -40.08
C GLN A 845 -47.89 8.12 -39.27
N LYS A 846 -48.41 9.18 -39.91
CA LYS A 846 -48.92 10.35 -39.19
C LYS A 846 -50.05 9.86 -38.29
N GLN A 847 -49.92 9.97 -36.97
CA GLN A 847 -51.11 9.98 -36.11
C GLN A 847 -51.93 11.21 -36.51
N GLN A 848 -53.19 11.00 -36.89
CA GLN A 848 -54.18 12.07 -37.03
C GLN A 848 -54.68 12.50 -35.67
#